data_AF-A0A317CV72-F1
#
_entry.id   AF-A0A317CV72-F1
#
_cell.length_a   1.000
_cell.length_b   1.000
_cell.length_c   1.000
_cell.angle_alpha   90.00
_cell.angle_beta   90.00
_cell.angle_gamma   90.00
#
_symmetry.space_group_name_H-M   'P 1'
#
loop_
_entity.id
_entity.type
_entity.pdbx_description
1 polymer ?
#
loop_
_entity_poly.entity_id
_entity_poly.type
_entity_poly.pdbx_seq_one_letter_code
_entity_poly.pdbx_strand_id
1 'polypeptide(L)'
;MRTSSLAGLLTAVLTGGALLGTTAPVQAAEPGTLYVRQNTPTGCSDQNPGTLALPFCSISAAAAIVTSGQIVDIGGGNYRERVTITTSGTPQQPVVFVSRSTSGNLVGATAGFVIDGQHDVVLQNLRVVGSDDGDDLPALDVRNSSGITIRGGGYGVHNPSTAPVIRFAGVTNSSVSQTTVTGPTAAVGITLDAASSDVDISATSVSGYTNQSLADRTVGVRIDGPGNTYVGGRIDGFTSAAVALGPGAAGTVVANNLINGGAGHGVHNNGAANTAITNNTIRDRCLDGIRVDGASSGVSVQNNILRLNGHFGQGFCGSGVDGVEIGVYGGAVGKTVVDYNNADHYYADSPVIYAWNTRMNLAQFRAASRQAAHDRETGNPREDIDSANSAAPGFQALDRSGTPRMDDPAVSNTGAGPITYADRGAVETIRPPAVSFDVTLDLGARSVKLDASASKPGLHPIESYRFEFGDGSGVTQSTPVASHTYANPGTYSVSVKAIGTDGRTDTSTQQVSVLRRTATVGLLALSNRRYVDGAGVPTGLVPSGPELGLAAQFDLADAGGGQVALFSHVTGRYVSRNSVGGGPDWLHAMAQVVAAPERFSLNRNSDGSISLKADNGQYVTADPGGSVPLSASRPTIGTWEKFHQVPVADANRSLKAKVNGRYVSADGAGSKPLIANGPAVSLWERFDVVDLGSGQVALFAHINRRFVSADGAGAKPLIASAPAASLWERFTLVRNSDGTVSFKAAVNGRYVSADGAGAKPLIANGPAISTWEKFTLG
;
A
#
# COMPACT_ATOMS: atom_id res chain seq x y z
N MET A 1 21.91 26.93 -11.35
CA MET A 1 20.90 27.93 -11.77
C MET A 1 20.95 28.07 -13.29
N ARG A 2 19.78 28.31 -13.89
CA ARG A 2 19.48 28.58 -15.32
C ARG A 2 19.06 27.37 -16.16
N THR A 3 17.75 27.14 -16.07
CA THR A 3 16.84 26.55 -17.05
C THR A 3 16.71 27.42 -18.30
N SER A 4 16.44 26.82 -19.45
CA SER A 4 15.95 27.53 -20.63
C SER A 4 15.03 26.62 -21.46
N SER A 5 13.74 26.87 -21.30
CA SER A 5 12.63 26.45 -22.16
C SER A 5 12.46 27.47 -23.29
N LEU A 6 12.06 27.01 -24.48
CA LEU A 6 11.54 27.88 -25.53
C LEU A 6 10.36 27.20 -26.24
N ALA A 7 9.20 27.82 -26.07
CA ALA A 7 8.01 27.66 -26.89
C ALA A 7 8.00 28.76 -27.96
N GLY A 8 7.56 28.44 -29.18
CA GLY A 8 7.35 29.40 -30.26
C GLY A 8 6.16 28.97 -31.12
N LEU A 9 5.08 29.75 -31.04
CA LEU A 9 3.88 29.71 -31.88
C LEU A 9 4.17 30.23 -33.30
N LEU A 10 3.49 29.68 -34.32
CA LEU A 10 3.10 30.44 -35.53
C LEU A 10 1.85 29.82 -36.19
N THR A 11 0.94 30.71 -36.59
CA THR A 11 -0.45 30.49 -37.04
C THR A 11 -0.64 30.42 -38.56
N ALA A 12 -1.56 29.54 -38.97
CA ALA A 12 -2.59 29.62 -40.04
C ALA A 12 -2.21 29.81 -41.53
N VAL A 13 -2.75 28.94 -42.42
CA VAL A 13 -3.72 29.25 -43.51
C VAL A 13 -4.41 27.96 -43.99
N LEU A 14 -5.73 28.01 -44.16
CA LEU A 14 -6.62 27.00 -44.75
C LEU A 14 -6.83 27.30 -46.25
N THR A 15 -6.64 26.30 -47.14
CA THR A 15 -7.35 26.21 -48.43
C THR A 15 -7.48 24.76 -48.93
N GLY A 16 -8.73 24.29 -49.01
CA GLY A 16 -9.35 23.38 -50.01
C GLY A 16 -8.61 22.19 -50.66
N GLY A 17 -9.05 20.99 -50.30
CA GLY A 17 -9.69 20.02 -51.22
C GLY A 17 -8.85 19.16 -52.18
N ALA A 18 -8.67 17.87 -51.84
CA ALA A 18 -9.02 16.66 -52.63
C ALA A 18 -8.20 15.45 -52.14
N LEU A 19 -8.91 14.36 -51.78
CA LEU A 19 -8.31 13.08 -51.38
C LEU A 19 -7.63 12.38 -52.57
N LEU A 20 -6.31 12.19 -52.50
CA LEU A 20 -5.57 11.12 -53.17
C LEU A 20 -4.44 10.66 -52.22
N GLY A 21 -4.26 9.35 -52.10
CA GLY A 21 -3.62 8.66 -50.98
C GLY A 21 -2.29 9.22 -50.50
N THR A 22 -2.25 9.58 -49.22
CA THR A 22 -1.00 9.84 -48.50
C THR A 22 -0.25 8.52 -48.33
N THR A 23 0.81 8.32 -49.13
CA THR A 23 1.96 7.60 -48.59
C THR A 23 2.39 8.37 -47.34
N ALA A 24 2.36 7.71 -46.18
CA ALA A 24 2.95 8.28 -44.97
C ALA A 24 4.38 8.73 -45.29
N PRO A 25 4.87 9.85 -44.74
CA PRO A 25 6.27 10.21 -44.92
C PRO A 25 7.09 9.04 -44.36
N VAL A 26 7.94 8.45 -45.20
CA VAL A 26 9.01 7.58 -44.73
C VAL A 26 9.82 8.43 -43.76
N GLN A 27 9.72 8.11 -42.47
CA GLN A 27 10.53 8.74 -41.42
C GLN A 27 12.00 8.54 -41.82
N ALA A 28 12.66 9.62 -42.28
CA ALA A 28 14.06 9.59 -42.64
C ALA A 28 14.90 9.17 -41.41
N ALA A 29 15.89 8.30 -41.62
CA ALA A 29 16.82 7.86 -40.59
C ALA A 29 17.47 9.08 -39.90
N GLU A 30 17.57 9.06 -38.57
CA GLU A 30 18.43 10.02 -37.88
C GLU A 30 19.86 9.80 -38.41
N PRO A 31 20.55 10.82 -38.94
CA PRO A 31 21.82 10.69 -39.67
C PRO A 31 23.02 10.19 -38.84
N GLY A 32 22.79 9.59 -37.66
CA GLY A 32 23.79 8.99 -36.80
C GLY A 32 23.43 7.63 -36.20
N THR A 33 22.32 6.97 -36.59
CA THR A 33 21.93 5.66 -36.02
C THR A 33 21.97 4.52 -37.04
N LEU A 34 22.69 3.45 -36.72
CA LEU A 34 22.68 2.15 -37.38
C LEU A 34 21.72 1.20 -36.64
N TYR A 35 20.84 0.53 -37.39
CA TYR A 35 19.80 -0.34 -36.83
C TYR A 35 20.12 -1.81 -37.07
N VAL A 36 20.05 -2.60 -36.01
CA VAL A 36 20.16 -4.06 -36.05
C VAL A 36 18.82 -4.67 -35.62
N ARG A 37 18.20 -5.51 -36.46
CA ARG A 37 16.86 -6.09 -36.21
C ARG A 37 16.74 -7.49 -36.82
N GLN A 38 16.79 -8.56 -36.02
CA GLN A 38 16.53 -9.92 -36.54
C GLN A 38 15.04 -10.18 -36.82
N ASN A 39 14.14 -9.60 -36.03
CA ASN A 39 12.71 -9.91 -36.07
C ASN A 39 11.87 -8.82 -36.78
N THR A 40 12.41 -8.19 -37.83
CA THR A 40 11.70 -7.13 -38.56
C THR A 40 10.73 -7.69 -39.60
N PRO A 41 9.53 -7.09 -39.81
CA PRO A 41 8.61 -7.48 -40.87
C PRO A 41 9.18 -7.36 -42.29
N THR A 42 10.13 -6.45 -42.51
CA THR A 42 10.77 -6.21 -43.82
C THR A 42 11.93 -7.16 -44.12
N GLY A 43 12.30 -8.03 -43.19
CA GLY A 43 13.56 -8.79 -43.23
C GLY A 43 14.79 -7.91 -42.96
N CYS A 44 15.89 -8.54 -42.58
CA CYS A 44 17.18 -7.89 -42.41
C CYS A 44 18.20 -8.50 -43.38
N SER A 45 19.33 -7.81 -43.56
CA SER A 45 20.50 -8.35 -44.27
C SER A 45 21.75 -7.63 -43.79
N ASP A 46 22.86 -8.36 -43.68
CA ASP A 46 24.15 -7.76 -43.31
C ASP A 46 24.79 -6.93 -44.44
N GLN A 47 24.18 -6.96 -45.62
CA GLN A 47 24.53 -6.09 -46.76
C GLN A 47 23.69 -4.80 -46.81
N ASN A 48 22.74 -4.63 -45.89
CA ASN A 48 21.91 -3.44 -45.83
C ASN A 48 22.72 -2.22 -45.35
N PRO A 49 22.26 -0.99 -45.63
CA PRO A 49 22.91 0.24 -45.13
C PRO A 49 22.72 0.47 -43.62
N GLY A 50 21.99 -0.38 -42.90
CA GLY A 50 21.72 -0.20 -41.47
C GLY A 50 20.69 0.87 -41.14
N THR A 51 19.79 1.19 -42.06
CA THR A 51 18.67 2.12 -41.80
C THR A 51 17.52 1.39 -41.11
N LEU A 52 16.57 2.11 -40.51
CA LEU A 52 15.41 1.47 -39.87
C LEU A 52 14.58 0.61 -40.84
N ALA A 53 14.48 1.04 -42.10
CA ALA A 53 13.76 0.31 -43.15
C ALA A 53 14.54 -0.90 -43.68
N LEU A 54 15.87 -0.78 -43.76
CA LEU A 54 16.81 -1.82 -44.19
C LEU A 54 17.88 -2.02 -43.10
N PRO A 55 17.56 -2.78 -42.03
CA PRO A 55 18.44 -2.98 -40.90
C PRO A 55 19.44 -4.13 -41.13
N PHE A 56 20.52 -4.15 -40.36
CA PHE A 56 21.45 -5.27 -40.26
C PHE A 56 20.80 -6.47 -39.53
N CYS A 57 21.23 -7.70 -39.86
CA CYS A 57 20.83 -8.91 -39.14
C CYS A 57 21.73 -9.21 -37.94
N SER A 58 23.02 -8.86 -38.03
CA SER A 58 24.01 -9.05 -36.97
C SER A 58 24.46 -7.71 -36.39
N ILE A 59 24.86 -7.74 -35.12
CA ILE A 59 25.47 -6.60 -34.44
C ILE A 59 26.88 -6.38 -35.00
N SER A 60 27.59 -7.45 -35.35
CA SER A 60 28.95 -7.38 -35.94
C SER A 60 28.97 -6.62 -37.26
N ALA A 61 27.95 -6.76 -38.12
CA ALA A 61 27.86 -5.99 -39.36
C ALA A 61 27.76 -4.48 -39.10
N ALA A 62 26.97 -4.07 -38.10
CA ALA A 62 26.90 -2.66 -37.69
C ALA A 62 28.20 -2.19 -37.02
N ALA A 63 28.80 -3.01 -36.15
CA ALA A 63 30.06 -2.70 -35.46
C ALA A 63 31.23 -2.50 -36.43
N ALA A 64 31.23 -3.19 -37.57
CA ALA A 64 32.29 -3.08 -38.58
C ALA A 64 32.30 -1.74 -39.33
N ILE A 65 31.18 -1.01 -39.36
CA ILE A 65 31.05 0.24 -40.12
C ILE A 65 30.76 1.46 -39.24
N VAL A 66 30.48 1.27 -37.96
CA VAL A 66 30.15 2.37 -37.04
C VAL A 66 31.32 3.33 -36.94
N THR A 67 31.02 4.63 -36.99
CA THR A 67 31.99 5.71 -36.83
C THR A 67 31.77 6.47 -35.53
N SER A 68 32.77 7.28 -35.13
CA SER A 68 32.67 8.19 -33.99
C SER A 68 31.36 9.01 -34.02
N GLY A 69 30.71 9.12 -32.86
CA GLY A 69 29.43 9.80 -32.69
C GLY A 69 28.18 9.05 -33.13
N GLN A 70 28.31 7.87 -33.75
CA GLN A 70 27.17 7.07 -34.16
C GLN A 70 26.66 6.15 -33.05
N ILE A 71 25.39 5.76 -33.23
CA ILE A 71 24.66 4.85 -32.35
C ILE A 71 24.32 3.57 -33.11
N VAL A 72 24.65 2.41 -32.57
CA VAL A 72 24.13 1.12 -32.97
C VAL A 72 22.95 0.77 -32.08
N ASP A 73 21.74 0.88 -32.62
CA ASP A 73 20.50 0.53 -31.93
C ASP A 73 20.13 -0.93 -32.21
N ILE A 74 20.17 -1.76 -31.17
CA ILE A 74 19.97 -3.20 -31.22
C ILE A 74 18.55 -3.51 -30.73
N GLY A 75 17.71 -4.02 -31.65
CA GLY A 75 16.34 -4.42 -31.32
C GLY A 75 16.25 -5.86 -30.82
N GLY A 76 15.04 -6.32 -30.51
CA GLY A 76 14.80 -7.66 -30.01
C GLY A 76 15.21 -8.75 -31.00
N GLY A 77 16.03 -9.70 -30.52
CA GLY A 77 16.61 -10.78 -31.30
C GLY A 77 17.53 -11.65 -30.45
N ASN A 78 17.92 -12.80 -31.00
CA ASN A 78 18.90 -13.72 -30.41
C ASN A 78 20.11 -13.78 -31.33
N TYR A 79 21.08 -12.93 -31.01
CA TYR A 79 22.29 -12.68 -31.77
C TYR A 79 23.35 -13.71 -31.38
N ARG A 80 23.58 -14.70 -32.25
CA ARG A 80 24.55 -15.78 -32.03
C ARG A 80 25.93 -15.39 -32.51
N GLU A 81 26.55 -14.44 -31.82
CA GLU A 81 27.80 -13.83 -32.24
C GLU A 81 28.63 -13.31 -31.06
N ARG A 82 29.93 -13.16 -31.30
CA ARG A 82 30.85 -12.38 -30.46
C ARG A 82 31.18 -11.10 -31.21
N VAL A 83 30.85 -9.95 -30.62
CA VAL A 83 30.99 -8.65 -31.28
C VAL A 83 32.30 -8.01 -30.87
N THR A 84 33.19 -7.79 -31.85
CA THR A 84 34.42 -7.01 -31.64
C THR A 84 34.18 -5.57 -32.06
N ILE A 85 34.40 -4.63 -31.15
CA ILE A 85 34.31 -3.20 -31.43
C ILE A 85 35.69 -2.71 -31.84
N THR A 86 35.85 -2.27 -33.08
CA THR A 86 37.14 -1.85 -33.65
C THR A 86 37.30 -0.34 -33.77
N THR A 87 36.24 0.43 -33.53
CA THR A 87 36.21 1.89 -33.68
C THR A 87 36.17 2.60 -32.33
N SER A 88 37.05 3.59 -32.14
CA SER A 88 36.98 4.52 -31.02
C SER A 88 36.04 5.71 -31.28
N GLY A 89 35.45 6.23 -30.22
CA GLY A 89 34.77 7.51 -30.25
C GLY A 89 35.70 8.68 -29.92
N THR A 90 35.08 9.78 -29.52
CA THR A 90 35.72 10.86 -28.77
C THR A 90 34.86 11.18 -27.54
N PRO A 91 35.36 11.89 -26.52
CA PRO A 91 34.57 12.22 -25.35
C PRO A 91 33.26 12.98 -25.66
N GLN A 92 33.23 13.77 -26.74
CA GLN A 92 32.04 14.50 -27.19
C GLN A 92 31.17 13.71 -28.18
N GLN A 93 31.74 12.69 -28.82
CA GLN A 93 31.09 11.86 -29.84
C GLN A 93 31.46 10.39 -29.61
N PRO A 94 30.96 9.77 -28.53
CA PRO A 94 31.26 8.37 -28.25
C PRO A 94 30.63 7.46 -29.31
N VAL A 95 31.18 6.27 -29.47
CA VAL A 95 30.50 5.19 -30.19
C VAL A 95 29.55 4.50 -29.22
N VAL A 96 28.26 4.46 -29.55
CA VAL A 96 27.22 3.96 -28.62
C VAL A 96 26.58 2.69 -29.15
N PHE A 97 26.59 1.61 -28.36
CA PHE A 97 25.78 0.42 -28.60
C PHE A 97 24.66 0.37 -27.56
N VAL A 98 23.40 0.34 -28.00
CA VAL A 98 22.25 0.47 -27.10
C VAL A 98 21.10 -0.45 -27.48
N SER A 99 20.35 -0.91 -26.48
CA SER A 99 19.02 -1.48 -26.68
C SER A 99 17.94 -0.60 -26.02
N ARG A 100 17.04 -0.04 -26.83
CA ARG A 100 16.02 0.95 -26.38
C ARG A 100 14.61 0.41 -26.16
N SER A 101 14.29 -0.77 -26.70
CA SER A 101 12.93 -1.31 -26.71
C SER A 101 12.91 -2.73 -26.15
N THR A 102 12.81 -3.74 -27.01
CA THR A 102 13.02 -5.14 -26.65
C THR A 102 14.52 -5.43 -26.66
N SER A 103 15.04 -5.98 -25.55
CA SER A 103 16.46 -6.30 -25.44
C SER A 103 16.87 -7.29 -26.52
N GLY A 104 17.84 -6.91 -27.35
CA GLY A 104 18.63 -7.87 -28.11
C GLY A 104 19.47 -8.71 -27.15
N ASN A 105 19.43 -10.03 -27.29
CA ASN A 105 20.23 -10.94 -26.47
C ASN A 105 21.38 -11.47 -27.33
N LEU A 106 22.62 -11.28 -26.90
CA LEU A 106 23.72 -12.09 -27.40
C LEU A 106 23.63 -13.46 -26.72
N VAL A 107 23.62 -14.54 -27.51
CA VAL A 107 23.40 -15.91 -27.02
C VAL A 107 24.32 -16.90 -27.74
N GLY A 108 24.55 -18.06 -27.15
CA GLY A 108 25.38 -19.11 -27.74
C GLY A 108 26.84 -19.05 -27.29
N ALA A 109 27.63 -20.01 -27.79
CA ALA A 109 28.84 -20.42 -27.12
C ALA A 109 29.94 -19.35 -26.99
N THR A 110 30.00 -18.42 -27.95
CA THR A 110 31.02 -17.37 -28.01
C THR A 110 30.46 -16.00 -27.63
N ALA A 111 29.19 -15.91 -27.23
CA ALA A 111 28.46 -14.66 -27.05
C ALA A 111 29.18 -13.68 -26.12
N GLY A 112 29.27 -12.42 -26.56
CA GLY A 112 29.85 -11.36 -25.77
C GLY A 112 30.41 -10.21 -26.60
N PHE A 113 30.96 -9.23 -25.91
CA PHE A 113 31.62 -8.07 -26.51
C PHE A 113 33.13 -8.11 -26.24
N VAL A 114 33.91 -7.68 -27.23
CA VAL A 114 35.36 -7.50 -27.12
C VAL A 114 35.70 -6.05 -27.48
N ILE A 115 36.44 -5.39 -26.61
CA ILE A 115 37.03 -4.07 -26.82
C ILE A 115 38.51 -4.20 -26.47
N ASP A 116 39.40 -3.94 -27.42
CA ASP A 116 40.84 -4.07 -27.24
C ASP A 116 41.59 -2.93 -27.94
N GLY A 117 41.98 -1.93 -27.16
CA GLY A 117 42.66 -0.72 -27.64
C GLY A 117 41.74 0.45 -27.99
N GLN A 118 40.42 0.28 -27.98
CA GLN A 118 39.48 1.35 -28.30
C GLN A 118 39.17 2.21 -27.08
N HIS A 119 38.69 3.42 -27.32
CA HIS A 119 38.31 4.35 -26.28
C HIS A 119 37.01 5.10 -26.61
N ASP A 120 36.40 5.69 -25.59
CA ASP A 120 35.15 6.45 -25.70
C ASP A 120 33.99 5.62 -26.30
N VAL A 121 33.80 4.41 -25.76
CA VAL A 121 32.73 3.48 -26.17
C VAL A 121 31.69 3.38 -25.06
N VAL A 122 30.41 3.48 -25.44
CA VAL A 122 29.27 3.36 -24.53
C VAL A 122 28.49 2.09 -24.85
N LEU A 123 28.34 1.20 -23.87
CA LEU A 123 27.47 0.03 -23.91
C LEU A 123 26.27 0.27 -22.99
N GLN A 124 25.06 0.32 -23.54
CA GLN A 124 23.86 0.68 -22.78
C GLN A 124 22.73 -0.34 -22.91
N ASN A 125 22.25 -0.85 -21.77
CA ASN A 125 21.13 -1.81 -21.67
C ASN A 125 21.33 -3.07 -22.53
N LEU A 126 22.56 -3.52 -22.70
CA LEU A 126 22.89 -4.70 -23.50
C LEU A 126 22.71 -5.98 -22.66
N ARG A 127 22.39 -7.08 -23.33
CA ARG A 127 22.19 -8.37 -22.65
C ARG A 127 23.01 -9.48 -23.30
N VAL A 128 23.89 -10.08 -22.51
CA VAL A 128 24.65 -11.28 -22.87
C VAL A 128 24.18 -12.42 -21.97
N VAL A 129 23.65 -13.46 -22.59
CA VAL A 129 23.11 -14.64 -21.90
C VAL A 129 24.13 -15.77 -22.02
N GLY A 130 24.64 -16.25 -20.89
CA GLY A 130 25.46 -17.45 -20.85
C GLY A 130 24.69 -18.66 -21.40
N SER A 131 25.33 -19.46 -22.26
CA SER A 131 24.78 -20.72 -22.77
C SER A 131 25.50 -21.92 -22.18
N ASP A 132 24.81 -23.05 -22.02
CA ASP A 132 25.39 -24.29 -21.46
C ASP A 132 26.48 -24.92 -22.35
N ASP A 133 26.52 -24.57 -23.64
CA ASP A 133 27.48 -25.11 -24.63
C ASP A 133 28.68 -24.17 -24.90
N GLY A 134 29.02 -23.27 -23.96
CA GLY A 134 29.93 -22.14 -24.18
C GLY A 134 31.42 -22.38 -24.08
N ASP A 135 32.19 -21.63 -24.88
CA ASP A 135 33.63 -21.47 -24.68
C ASP A 135 33.88 -20.67 -23.39
N ASP A 136 35.03 -20.90 -22.74
CA ASP A 136 35.40 -20.22 -21.50
C ASP A 136 35.89 -18.78 -21.73
N LEU A 137 34.95 -17.93 -22.14
CA LEU A 137 35.17 -16.54 -22.52
C LEU A 137 34.34 -15.58 -21.66
N PRO A 138 34.84 -14.37 -21.37
CA PRO A 138 34.02 -13.35 -20.72
C PRO A 138 32.85 -12.92 -21.59
N ALA A 139 31.74 -12.58 -20.93
CA ALA A 139 30.59 -11.91 -21.56
C ALA A 139 30.97 -10.50 -22.06
N LEU A 140 31.89 -9.84 -21.35
CA LEU A 140 32.50 -8.59 -21.76
C LEU A 140 33.99 -8.62 -21.47
N ASP A 141 34.80 -8.54 -22.52
CA ASP A 141 36.27 -8.56 -22.44
C ASP A 141 36.81 -7.21 -22.93
N VAL A 142 37.26 -6.37 -22.00
CA VAL A 142 37.76 -5.02 -22.28
C VAL A 142 39.23 -4.95 -21.88
N ARG A 143 40.07 -4.62 -22.85
CA ARG A 143 41.53 -4.67 -22.71
C ARG A 143 42.17 -3.41 -23.27
N ASN A 144 43.22 -2.93 -22.65
CA ASN A 144 44.04 -1.80 -23.15
C ASN A 144 43.20 -0.57 -23.58
N SER A 145 42.09 -0.32 -22.89
CA SER A 145 41.04 0.61 -23.33
C SER A 145 40.83 1.71 -22.31
N SER A 146 40.21 2.82 -22.71
CA SER A 146 39.87 3.92 -21.78
C SER A 146 38.58 4.62 -22.14
N GLY A 147 37.96 5.34 -21.20
CA GLY A 147 36.71 6.05 -21.49
C GLY A 147 35.53 5.11 -21.80
N ILE A 148 35.56 3.87 -21.28
CA ILE A 148 34.51 2.88 -21.53
C ILE A 148 33.37 3.11 -20.54
N THR A 149 32.15 3.28 -21.03
CA THR A 149 30.96 3.46 -20.20
C THR A 149 30.01 2.29 -20.40
N ILE A 150 29.80 1.48 -19.36
CA ILE A 150 28.81 0.41 -19.36
C ILE A 150 27.66 0.82 -18.44
N ARG A 151 26.46 0.93 -18.98
CA ARG A 151 25.29 1.39 -18.23
C ARG A 151 24.08 0.49 -18.44
N GLY A 152 23.59 -0.11 -17.37
CA GLY A 152 22.45 -1.01 -17.44
C GLY A 152 22.79 -2.34 -18.11
N GLY A 153 21.77 -3.17 -18.28
CA GLY A 153 21.91 -4.46 -18.95
C GLY A 153 22.33 -5.59 -18.04
N GLY A 154 22.48 -6.77 -18.63
CA GLY A 154 22.75 -8.02 -17.92
C GLY A 154 23.83 -8.83 -18.62
N TYR A 155 24.88 -9.20 -17.90
CA TYR A 155 26.00 -9.98 -18.42
C TYR A 155 26.11 -11.27 -17.62
N GLY A 156 26.16 -12.41 -18.31
CA GLY A 156 26.37 -13.71 -17.66
C GLY A 156 27.16 -14.68 -18.50
N VAL A 157 27.80 -15.63 -17.83
CA VAL A 157 28.58 -16.72 -18.43
C VAL A 157 28.02 -18.08 -18.01
N HIS A 158 28.52 -19.13 -18.65
CA HIS A 158 28.13 -20.53 -18.43
C HIS A 158 28.60 -21.11 -17.09
N ASN A 159 28.11 -22.31 -16.75
CA ASN A 159 28.55 -23.06 -15.58
C ASN A 159 29.12 -24.45 -15.98
N PRO A 160 30.35 -24.85 -15.57
CA PRO A 160 31.36 -24.10 -14.81
C PRO A 160 32.34 -23.28 -15.67
N SER A 161 32.40 -21.96 -15.48
CA SER A 161 33.35 -21.05 -16.17
C SER A 161 34.56 -20.66 -15.31
N THR A 162 35.77 -20.72 -15.88
CA THR A 162 36.99 -20.18 -15.24
C THR A 162 37.29 -18.74 -15.65
N ALA A 163 36.68 -18.27 -16.73
CA ALA A 163 36.71 -16.87 -17.13
C ALA A 163 35.89 -15.98 -16.17
N PRO A 164 36.27 -14.70 -16.02
CA PRO A 164 35.42 -13.72 -15.38
C PRO A 164 34.21 -13.39 -16.26
N VAL A 165 33.09 -12.93 -15.66
CA VAL A 165 31.95 -12.46 -16.47
C VAL A 165 32.31 -11.18 -17.22
N ILE A 166 32.89 -10.21 -16.50
CA ILE A 166 33.44 -8.98 -17.07
C ILE A 166 34.93 -8.91 -16.74
N ARG A 167 35.76 -8.77 -17.78
CA ARG A 167 37.20 -8.58 -17.65
C ARG A 167 37.59 -7.15 -18.02
N PHE A 168 38.32 -6.50 -17.11
CA PHE A 168 39.10 -5.30 -17.37
C PHE A 168 40.59 -5.63 -17.22
N ALA A 169 41.33 -5.49 -18.32
CA ALA A 169 42.79 -5.66 -18.34
C ALA A 169 43.49 -4.43 -18.93
N GLY A 170 44.24 -3.69 -18.13
CA GLY A 170 44.83 -2.41 -18.55
C GLY A 170 43.79 -1.36 -18.96
N VAL A 171 42.67 -1.28 -18.23
CA VAL A 171 41.56 -0.36 -18.53
C VAL A 171 41.60 0.85 -17.60
N THR A 172 41.43 2.05 -18.15
CA THR A 172 41.49 3.31 -17.38
C THR A 172 40.28 4.22 -17.59
N ASN A 173 40.00 5.13 -16.65
CA ASN A 173 38.99 6.18 -16.79
C ASN A 173 37.65 5.67 -17.33
N SER A 174 37.11 4.60 -16.72
CA SER A 174 35.95 3.87 -17.24
C SER A 174 34.90 3.68 -16.15
N SER A 175 33.68 3.32 -16.53
CA SER A 175 32.60 3.11 -15.56
C SER A 175 31.69 1.93 -15.90
N VAL A 176 31.18 1.29 -14.85
CA VAL A 176 30.12 0.30 -14.90
C VAL A 176 29.02 0.73 -13.94
N SER A 177 27.83 1.02 -14.44
CA SER A 177 26.73 1.54 -13.63
C SER A 177 25.40 0.84 -13.88
N GLN A 178 24.62 0.61 -12.83
CA GLN A 178 23.25 0.07 -12.92
C GLN A 178 23.17 -1.32 -13.62
N THR A 179 24.26 -2.08 -13.59
CA THR A 179 24.42 -3.33 -14.35
C THR A 179 24.15 -4.56 -13.48
N THR A 180 23.65 -5.64 -14.08
CA THR A 180 23.56 -6.96 -13.44
C THR A 180 24.60 -7.91 -14.01
N VAL A 181 25.36 -8.56 -13.14
CA VAL A 181 26.39 -9.54 -13.47
C VAL A 181 26.05 -10.87 -12.80
N THR A 182 25.89 -11.93 -13.58
CA THR A 182 25.50 -13.25 -13.09
C THR A 182 26.52 -14.29 -13.52
N GLY A 183 27.26 -14.85 -12.56
CA GLY A 183 28.27 -15.87 -12.81
C GLY A 183 28.27 -16.91 -11.69
N PRO A 184 27.29 -17.83 -11.65
CA PRO A 184 27.09 -18.74 -10.52
C PRO A 184 28.36 -19.53 -10.18
N THR A 185 29.05 -20.08 -11.18
CA THR A 185 30.35 -20.77 -11.04
C THR A 185 31.55 -19.95 -11.50
N ALA A 186 31.35 -18.73 -11.99
CA ALA A 186 32.45 -17.97 -12.60
C ALA A 186 33.58 -17.80 -11.58
N ALA A 187 34.83 -17.99 -12.01
CA ALA A 187 35.97 -17.76 -11.13
C ALA A 187 35.95 -16.35 -10.54
N VAL A 188 35.50 -15.36 -11.33
CA VAL A 188 35.25 -13.99 -10.88
C VAL A 188 34.00 -13.41 -11.56
N GLY A 189 33.18 -12.63 -10.85
CA GLY A 189 32.14 -11.81 -11.49
C GLY A 189 32.75 -10.70 -12.36
N ILE A 190 33.38 -9.73 -11.71
CA ILE A 190 34.10 -8.62 -12.38
C ILE A 190 35.55 -8.62 -11.93
N THR A 191 36.50 -8.52 -12.86
CA THR A 191 37.93 -8.40 -12.54
C THR A 191 38.53 -7.14 -13.12
N LEU A 192 39.41 -6.50 -12.33
CA LEU A 192 40.25 -5.38 -12.70
C LEU A 192 41.69 -5.80 -12.38
N ASP A 193 42.51 -5.98 -13.40
CA ASP A 193 43.91 -6.37 -13.20
C ASP A 193 44.76 -5.23 -12.61
N ALA A 194 46.02 -5.53 -12.33
CA ALA A 194 46.96 -4.58 -11.75
C ALA A 194 47.28 -3.36 -12.63
N ALA A 195 46.99 -3.44 -13.93
CA ALA A 195 47.18 -2.34 -14.88
C ALA A 195 45.92 -1.47 -15.04
N SER A 196 44.79 -1.88 -14.48
CA SER A 196 43.53 -1.15 -14.56
C SER A 196 43.39 -0.13 -13.43
N SER A 197 43.05 1.12 -13.75
CA SER A 197 42.92 2.20 -12.77
C SER A 197 41.74 3.13 -13.05
N ASP A 198 41.28 3.86 -12.04
CA ASP A 198 40.25 4.89 -12.21
C ASP A 198 38.97 4.35 -12.87
N VAL A 199 38.60 3.11 -12.53
CA VAL A 199 37.35 2.47 -12.94
C VAL A 199 36.32 2.60 -11.82
N ASP A 200 35.19 3.25 -12.11
CA ASP A 200 34.07 3.37 -11.19
C ASP A 200 33.00 2.31 -11.43
N ILE A 201 32.80 1.42 -10.46
CA ILE A 201 31.73 0.44 -10.47
C ILE A 201 30.64 0.90 -9.49
N SER A 202 29.54 1.44 -10.01
CA SER A 202 28.47 2.00 -9.20
C SER A 202 27.13 1.29 -9.41
N ALA A 203 26.31 1.17 -8.36
CA ALA A 203 24.96 0.59 -8.43
C ALA A 203 24.87 -0.75 -9.20
N THR A 204 25.93 -1.56 -9.18
CA THR A 204 26.07 -2.79 -9.96
C THR A 204 25.86 -4.00 -9.06
N SER A 205 24.98 -4.90 -9.50
CA SER A 205 24.62 -6.13 -8.78
C SER A 205 25.40 -7.31 -9.33
N VAL A 206 26.09 -8.06 -8.47
CA VAL A 206 26.89 -9.23 -8.82
C VAL A 206 26.38 -10.43 -8.04
N SER A 207 25.96 -11.50 -8.74
CA SER A 207 25.38 -12.69 -8.11
C SER A 207 26.17 -13.95 -8.46
N GLY A 208 26.52 -14.74 -7.44
CA GLY A 208 27.16 -16.05 -7.53
C GLY A 208 26.47 -17.11 -6.65
N TYR A 209 27.03 -18.31 -6.54
CA TYR A 209 26.51 -19.34 -5.62
C TYR A 209 26.76 -19.04 -4.14
N THR A 210 25.87 -19.56 -3.27
CA THR A 210 25.94 -19.44 -1.81
C THR A 210 26.37 -20.75 -1.10
N ASN A 211 26.78 -21.78 -1.85
CA ASN A 211 26.98 -23.15 -1.35
C ASN A 211 28.26 -23.35 -0.50
N GLN A 212 28.34 -24.48 0.21
CA GLN A 212 29.41 -24.80 1.17
C GLN A 212 30.78 -25.22 0.57
N SER A 213 31.03 -25.06 -0.74
CA SER A 213 32.21 -25.70 -1.34
C SER A 213 33.47 -24.87 -1.15
N LEU A 214 34.34 -25.28 -0.22
CA LEU A 214 35.70 -24.76 -0.04
C LEU A 214 36.67 -25.18 -1.17
N ALA A 215 36.19 -25.87 -2.22
CA ALA A 215 37.03 -26.29 -3.35
C ALA A 215 37.13 -25.25 -4.47
N ASP A 216 36.00 -24.63 -4.86
CA ASP A 216 35.97 -23.61 -5.91
C ASP A 216 36.10 -22.24 -5.25
N ARG A 217 37.16 -21.47 -5.51
CA ARG A 217 37.42 -20.16 -4.86
C ARG A 217 36.97 -19.00 -5.73
N THR A 218 35.67 -18.75 -5.78
CA THR A 218 35.07 -17.70 -6.61
C THR A 218 35.10 -16.34 -5.92
N VAL A 219 35.19 -15.26 -6.72
CA VAL A 219 35.17 -13.87 -6.24
C VAL A 219 34.07 -13.07 -6.93
N GLY A 220 33.36 -12.22 -6.21
CA GLY A 220 32.37 -11.32 -6.82
C GLY A 220 33.04 -10.24 -7.66
N VAL A 221 33.77 -9.34 -7.00
CA VAL A 221 34.55 -8.27 -7.63
C VAL A 221 36.01 -8.38 -7.18
N ARG A 222 36.94 -8.52 -8.12
CA ARG A 222 38.39 -8.51 -7.87
C ARG A 222 39.01 -7.22 -8.38
N ILE A 223 39.77 -6.53 -7.53
CA ILE A 223 40.46 -5.29 -7.86
C ILE A 223 41.94 -5.44 -7.49
N ASP A 224 42.79 -5.46 -8.50
CA ASP A 224 44.24 -5.61 -8.34
C ASP A 224 45.03 -4.34 -8.68
N GLY A 225 44.38 -3.33 -9.30
CA GLY A 225 44.99 -2.04 -9.67
C GLY A 225 44.49 -0.84 -8.86
N PRO A 226 45.15 0.33 -8.96
CA PRO A 226 44.91 1.49 -8.09
C PRO A 226 43.73 2.37 -8.54
N GLY A 227 43.19 3.20 -7.63
CA GLY A 227 42.22 4.26 -7.95
C GLY A 227 40.82 3.78 -8.33
N ASN A 228 40.52 2.50 -8.16
CA ASN A 228 39.23 1.92 -8.55
C ASN A 228 38.19 2.02 -7.43
N THR A 229 36.90 2.04 -7.78
CA THR A 229 35.81 2.15 -6.81
C THR A 229 34.72 1.11 -7.04
N TYR A 230 34.12 0.64 -5.94
CA TYR A 230 32.89 -0.14 -5.94
C TYR A 230 31.89 0.48 -4.95
N VAL A 231 30.88 1.18 -5.47
CA VAL A 231 29.98 2.03 -4.67
C VAL A 231 28.50 1.74 -4.92
N GLY A 232 27.71 1.57 -3.85
CA GLY A 232 26.26 1.41 -3.97
C GLY A 232 25.82 0.10 -4.63
N GLY A 233 26.72 -0.86 -4.78
CA GLY A 233 26.47 -2.14 -5.41
C GLY A 233 25.74 -3.13 -4.51
N ARG A 234 25.49 -4.32 -5.05
CA ARG A 234 25.03 -5.48 -4.28
C ARG A 234 25.83 -6.71 -4.69
N ILE A 235 26.29 -7.50 -3.74
CA ILE A 235 26.88 -8.81 -4.01
C ILE A 235 26.16 -9.88 -3.22
N ASP A 236 25.73 -10.94 -3.90
CA ASP A 236 25.15 -12.13 -3.28
C ASP A 236 26.02 -13.36 -3.58
N GLY A 237 26.45 -14.09 -2.53
CA GLY A 237 27.20 -15.35 -2.65
C GLY A 237 28.72 -15.19 -2.78
N PHE A 238 29.37 -16.12 -3.50
CA PHE A 238 30.83 -16.28 -3.67
C PHE A 238 31.53 -16.96 -2.49
N THR A 239 32.47 -17.85 -2.83
CA THR A 239 33.09 -18.80 -1.92
C THR A 239 34.48 -18.38 -1.42
N SER A 240 35.16 -17.44 -2.08
CA SER A 240 36.41 -16.84 -1.59
C SER A 240 36.19 -15.48 -0.96
N ALA A 241 35.66 -14.51 -1.71
CA ALA A 241 35.29 -13.20 -1.20
C ALA A 241 34.21 -12.55 -2.08
N ALA A 242 33.31 -11.75 -1.50
CA ALA A 242 32.44 -10.91 -2.32
C ALA A 242 33.25 -9.81 -3.02
N VAL A 243 34.14 -9.13 -2.29
CA VAL A 243 35.11 -8.18 -2.84
C VAL A 243 36.52 -8.62 -2.42
N ALA A 244 37.42 -8.82 -3.38
CA ALA A 244 38.83 -9.15 -3.13
C ALA A 244 39.74 -8.03 -3.67
N LEU A 245 40.64 -7.54 -2.82
CA LEU A 245 41.61 -6.51 -3.16
C LEU A 245 43.03 -7.08 -3.06
N GLY A 246 43.76 -7.04 -4.17
CA GLY A 246 45.13 -7.56 -4.26
C GLY A 246 46.22 -6.54 -3.90
N PRO A 247 47.48 -6.97 -3.80
CA PRO A 247 48.60 -6.11 -3.35
C PRO A 247 48.91 -4.91 -4.26
N GLY A 248 48.51 -4.94 -5.53
CA GLY A 248 48.69 -3.82 -6.46
C GLY A 248 47.63 -2.72 -6.31
N ALA A 249 46.53 -3.01 -5.62
CA ALA A 249 45.45 -2.05 -5.43
C ALA A 249 45.86 -0.99 -4.40
N ALA A 250 45.52 0.27 -4.69
CA ALA A 250 45.78 1.39 -3.81
C ALA A 250 44.72 2.48 -3.98
N GLY A 251 44.30 3.11 -2.89
CA GLY A 251 43.29 4.17 -2.93
C GLY A 251 41.90 3.68 -3.33
N THR A 252 41.62 2.39 -3.15
CA THR A 252 40.34 1.78 -3.52
C THR A 252 39.23 2.22 -2.56
N VAL A 253 38.05 2.55 -3.09
CA VAL A 253 36.85 2.82 -2.28
C VAL A 253 35.83 1.70 -2.45
N VAL A 254 35.49 1.03 -1.36
CA VAL A 254 34.38 0.06 -1.26
C VAL A 254 33.35 0.66 -0.32
N ALA A 255 32.29 1.26 -0.86
CA ALA A 255 31.34 2.01 -0.05
C ALA A 255 29.86 1.82 -0.40
N ASN A 256 28.96 1.98 0.58
CA ASN A 256 27.51 1.86 0.38
C ASN A 256 27.05 0.52 -0.24
N ASN A 257 27.85 -0.55 -0.13
CA ASN A 257 27.50 -1.82 -0.75
C ASN A 257 26.67 -2.68 0.20
N LEU A 258 25.77 -3.46 -0.39
CA LEU A 258 25.04 -4.52 0.32
C LEU A 258 25.62 -5.88 -0.06
N ILE A 259 26.26 -6.57 0.88
CA ILE A 259 26.90 -7.87 0.66
C ILE A 259 26.19 -8.92 1.50
N ASN A 260 25.61 -9.95 0.88
CA ASN A 260 24.82 -10.96 1.58
C ASN A 260 25.23 -12.39 1.21
N GLY A 261 25.29 -13.27 2.20
CA GLY A 261 25.45 -14.71 2.01
C GLY A 261 26.83 -15.08 1.43
N GLY A 262 27.20 -16.35 1.44
CA GLY A 262 28.38 -16.87 0.75
C GLY A 262 29.46 -17.44 1.66
N ALA A 263 30.17 -18.46 1.17
CA ALA A 263 31.12 -19.24 1.97
C ALA A 263 32.46 -18.53 2.26
N GLY A 264 32.78 -17.46 1.53
CA GLY A 264 34.03 -16.69 1.70
C GLY A 264 33.89 -15.45 2.59
N HIS A 265 34.88 -14.56 2.50
CA HIS A 265 34.85 -13.24 3.16
C HIS A 265 33.83 -12.29 2.53
N GLY A 266 33.36 -11.28 3.25
CA GLY A 266 32.64 -10.16 2.64
C GLY A 266 33.60 -9.31 1.81
N VAL A 267 34.43 -8.52 2.49
CA VAL A 267 35.53 -7.77 1.86
C VAL A 267 36.87 -8.34 2.34
N HIS A 268 37.74 -8.74 1.42
CA HIS A 268 39.10 -9.21 1.73
C HIS A 268 40.14 -8.28 1.11
N ASN A 269 40.81 -7.49 1.96
CA ASN A 269 41.91 -6.61 1.60
C ASN A 269 43.25 -7.30 1.89
N ASN A 270 43.86 -7.92 0.88
CA ASN A 270 45.10 -8.68 1.00
C ASN A 270 46.28 -7.94 0.37
N GLY A 271 46.85 -7.00 1.13
CA GLY A 271 48.03 -6.25 0.72
C GLY A 271 47.77 -4.87 0.12
N ALA A 272 46.51 -4.52 -0.18
CA ALA A 272 46.17 -3.23 -0.78
C ALA A 272 46.38 -2.06 0.21
N ALA A 273 46.77 -0.90 -0.33
CA ALA A 273 47.07 0.29 0.45
C ALA A 273 45.98 1.38 0.35
N ASN A 274 45.82 2.21 1.38
CA ASN A 274 44.90 3.35 1.38
C ASN A 274 43.45 2.99 1.01
N THR A 275 43.00 1.77 1.32
CA THR A 275 41.63 1.31 1.02
C THR A 275 40.65 1.93 2.01
N ALA A 276 39.56 2.49 1.48
CA ALA A 276 38.40 2.90 2.26
C ALA A 276 37.30 1.84 2.16
N ILE A 277 36.97 1.20 3.29
CA ILE A 277 35.84 0.27 3.43
C ILE A 277 34.81 0.94 4.33
N THR A 278 33.86 1.65 3.73
CA THR A 278 33.04 2.63 4.45
C THR A 278 31.55 2.49 4.15
N ASN A 279 30.69 2.52 5.16
CA ASN A 279 29.23 2.48 4.96
C ASN A 279 28.73 1.23 4.20
N ASN A 280 29.37 0.08 4.34
CA ASN A 280 28.84 -1.16 3.77
C ASN A 280 27.90 -1.86 4.77
N THR A 281 26.93 -2.61 4.25
CA THR A 281 26.14 -3.56 5.03
C THR A 281 26.50 -4.97 4.60
N ILE A 282 27.15 -5.72 5.48
CA ILE A 282 27.71 -7.04 5.18
C ILE A 282 27.09 -8.07 6.11
N ARG A 283 26.51 -9.14 5.56
CA ARG A 283 25.90 -10.17 6.38
C ARG A 283 26.01 -11.57 5.81
N ASP A 284 25.84 -12.52 6.70
CA ASP A 284 25.68 -13.94 6.39
C ASP A 284 26.89 -14.55 5.67
N ARG A 285 28.10 -14.10 6.01
CA ARG A 285 29.37 -14.64 5.48
C ARG A 285 29.88 -15.78 6.35
N CYS A 286 30.37 -16.85 5.74
CA CYS A 286 30.94 -17.96 6.51
C CYS A 286 32.34 -17.68 7.07
N LEU A 287 33.14 -16.86 6.38
CA LEU A 287 34.40 -16.32 6.90
C LEU A 287 34.20 -14.88 7.35
N ASP A 288 35.29 -14.14 7.55
CA ASP A 288 35.23 -12.78 8.06
C ASP A 288 34.30 -11.86 7.24
N GLY A 289 33.51 -11.02 7.90
CA GLY A 289 32.74 -9.98 7.24
C GLY A 289 33.68 -9.03 6.49
N ILE A 290 34.67 -8.51 7.19
CA ILE A 290 35.80 -7.75 6.64
C ILE A 290 37.11 -8.36 7.13
N ARG A 291 37.99 -8.72 6.19
CA ARG A 291 39.35 -9.20 6.45
C ARG A 291 40.38 -8.23 5.89
N VAL A 292 41.34 -7.82 6.72
CA VAL A 292 42.49 -7.01 6.31
C VAL A 292 43.79 -7.72 6.72
N ASP A 293 44.57 -8.17 5.75
CA ASP A 293 45.81 -8.90 5.98
C ASP A 293 46.88 -8.63 4.90
N GLY A 294 47.94 -9.45 4.85
CA GLY A 294 49.07 -9.21 3.96
C GLY A 294 49.88 -7.96 4.32
N ALA A 295 50.39 -7.26 3.30
CA ALA A 295 51.17 -6.02 3.44
C ALA A 295 50.31 -4.74 3.52
N SER A 296 49.01 -4.88 3.82
CA SER A 296 48.05 -3.77 3.80
C SER A 296 48.47 -2.60 4.68
N SER A 297 48.21 -1.37 4.24
CA SER A 297 48.56 -0.17 4.99
C SER A 297 47.65 1.01 4.66
N GLY A 298 47.39 1.90 5.63
CA GLY A 298 46.50 3.04 5.42
C GLY A 298 45.03 2.65 5.21
N VAL A 299 44.64 1.43 5.59
CA VAL A 299 43.26 0.95 5.39
C VAL A 299 42.34 1.58 6.45
N SER A 300 41.15 1.99 6.04
CA SER A 300 40.10 2.51 6.92
C SER A 300 38.87 1.61 6.83
N VAL A 301 38.41 1.08 7.97
CA VAL A 301 37.19 0.30 8.12
C VAL A 301 36.25 1.06 9.05
N GLN A 302 35.32 1.82 8.48
CA GLN A 302 34.44 2.70 9.26
C GLN A 302 32.99 2.70 8.78
N ASN A 303 32.06 3.05 9.68
CA ASN A 303 30.63 3.19 9.36
C ASN A 303 29.96 1.93 8.80
N ASN A 304 30.55 0.75 8.92
CA ASN A 304 29.95 -0.47 8.37
C ASN A 304 28.94 -1.06 9.34
N ILE A 305 27.90 -1.70 8.81
CA ILE A 305 27.00 -2.58 9.55
C ILE A 305 27.37 -4.01 9.16
N LEU A 306 27.74 -4.83 10.13
CA LEU A 306 28.09 -6.22 9.92
C LEU A 306 27.23 -7.13 10.81
N ARG A 307 26.65 -8.18 10.22
CA ARG A 307 25.72 -9.07 10.93
C ARG A 307 25.93 -10.52 10.55
N LEU A 308 26.11 -11.37 11.54
CA LEU A 308 26.14 -12.83 11.36
C LEU A 308 27.24 -13.30 10.40
N ASN A 309 28.43 -12.69 10.46
CA ASN A 309 29.59 -13.11 9.67
C ASN A 309 30.60 -13.90 10.51
N GLY A 310 31.24 -14.93 9.94
CA GLY A 310 32.31 -15.69 10.60
C GLY A 310 31.90 -17.03 11.22
N HIS A 311 30.80 -17.62 10.74
CA HIS A 311 30.19 -18.89 11.16
C HIS A 311 29.51 -18.88 12.55
N PHE A 312 28.19 -18.64 12.53
CA PHE A 312 27.30 -18.64 13.70
C PHE A 312 26.11 -19.58 13.52
N GLY A 313 26.39 -20.86 13.21
CA GLY A 313 25.35 -21.88 13.01
C GLY A 313 24.59 -21.79 11.68
N GLN A 314 25.11 -21.02 10.71
CA GLN A 314 24.53 -20.95 9.36
C GLN A 314 24.67 -22.29 8.61
N GLY A 315 23.54 -22.84 8.17
CA GLY A 315 23.47 -24.16 7.51
C GLY A 315 24.13 -24.26 6.14
N PHE A 316 24.62 -23.16 5.56
CA PHE A 316 25.41 -23.14 4.33
C PHE A 316 26.92 -22.91 4.57
N CYS A 317 27.36 -22.85 5.83
CA CYS A 317 28.77 -22.82 6.18
C CYS A 317 29.27 -24.23 6.54
N GLY A 318 30.46 -24.58 6.06
CA GLY A 318 31.13 -25.84 6.41
C GLY A 318 31.40 -25.96 7.91
N SER A 319 31.60 -27.18 8.40
CA SER A 319 32.07 -27.38 9.78
C SER A 319 33.51 -26.88 9.92
N GLY A 320 33.81 -26.11 10.97
CA GLY A 320 35.18 -25.69 11.29
C GLY A 320 35.69 -24.47 10.52
N VAL A 321 34.82 -23.73 9.82
CA VAL A 321 35.15 -22.35 9.46
C VAL A 321 35.19 -21.49 10.72
N ASP A 322 36.20 -20.63 10.78
CA ASP A 322 36.52 -19.81 11.93
C ASP A 322 36.71 -18.40 11.35
N GLY A 323 35.71 -17.52 11.47
CA GLY A 323 35.80 -16.11 11.05
C GLY A 323 35.29 -15.15 12.12
N VAL A 324 35.35 -13.84 11.86
CA VAL A 324 34.85 -12.78 12.75
C VAL A 324 34.13 -11.69 11.95
N GLU A 325 33.47 -10.73 12.58
CA GLU A 325 32.88 -9.61 11.84
C GLU A 325 33.96 -8.75 11.19
N ILE A 326 34.96 -8.32 11.97
CA ILE A 326 36.11 -7.54 11.49
C ILE A 326 37.43 -8.17 11.97
N GLY A 327 38.25 -8.64 11.04
CA GLY A 327 39.55 -9.24 11.33
C GLY A 327 40.72 -8.49 10.68
N VAL A 328 41.68 -8.05 11.49
CA VAL A 328 42.94 -7.44 11.05
C VAL A 328 44.11 -8.32 11.47
N TYR A 329 44.97 -8.69 10.52
CA TYR A 329 46.03 -9.68 10.75
C TYR A 329 47.38 -9.24 10.16
N GLY A 330 48.46 -9.78 10.73
CA GLY A 330 49.82 -9.68 10.20
C GLY A 330 50.30 -8.24 10.03
N GLY A 331 50.87 -7.92 8.86
CA GLY A 331 51.48 -6.63 8.56
C GLY A 331 50.51 -5.45 8.51
N ALA A 332 49.20 -5.71 8.52
CA ALA A 332 48.15 -4.70 8.57
C ALA A 332 47.89 -4.17 10.00
N VAL A 333 48.26 -4.93 11.03
CA VAL A 333 48.10 -4.52 12.43
C VAL A 333 48.89 -3.24 12.70
N GLY A 334 48.21 -2.24 13.25
CA GLY A 334 48.77 -0.90 13.50
C GLY A 334 48.81 0.02 12.28
N LYS A 335 48.38 -0.46 11.10
CA LYS A 335 48.26 0.33 9.85
C LYS A 335 46.83 0.40 9.31
N THR A 336 45.88 -0.18 10.03
CA THR A 336 44.45 -0.15 9.76
C THR A 336 43.74 0.66 10.84
N VAL A 337 42.85 1.54 10.42
CA VAL A 337 41.91 2.27 11.28
C VAL A 337 40.58 1.52 11.31
N VAL A 338 40.08 1.19 12.51
CA VAL A 338 38.78 0.57 12.74
C VAL A 338 38.02 1.41 13.75
N ASP A 339 36.91 2.02 13.34
CA ASP A 339 36.01 2.77 14.23
C ASP A 339 34.63 2.99 13.60
N TYR A 340 33.63 3.41 14.38
CA TYR A 340 32.27 3.70 13.89
C TYR A 340 31.53 2.53 13.21
N ASN A 341 31.92 1.27 13.43
CA ASN A 341 31.22 0.11 12.89
C ASN A 341 30.14 -0.38 13.88
N ASN A 342 29.07 -1.00 13.39
CA ASN A 342 28.18 -1.80 14.22
C ASN A 342 28.26 -3.26 13.76
N ALA A 343 28.63 -4.16 14.67
CA ALA A 343 28.83 -5.58 14.40
C ALA A 343 27.97 -6.40 15.36
N ASP A 344 27.09 -7.31 14.91
CA ASP A 344 26.19 -8.02 15.84
C ASP A 344 25.96 -9.51 15.54
N HIS A 345 25.71 -10.27 16.62
CA HIS A 345 25.24 -11.66 16.60
C HIS A 345 24.01 -11.85 17.49
N TYR A 346 22.81 -11.54 16.97
CA TYR A 346 21.52 -11.84 17.61
C TYR A 346 21.36 -11.34 19.07
N TYR A 347 21.84 -10.13 19.37
CA TYR A 347 21.48 -9.35 20.58
C TYR A 347 22.28 -9.59 21.88
N ALA A 348 23.43 -10.26 21.87
CA ALA A 348 24.34 -10.33 23.02
C ALA A 348 25.82 -10.19 22.63
N ASP A 349 26.64 -9.67 23.56
CA ASP A 349 28.09 -9.55 23.39
C ASP A 349 28.71 -10.92 23.05
N SER A 350 29.35 -10.99 21.89
CA SER A 350 30.00 -12.16 21.34
C SER A 350 31.46 -12.20 21.81
N PRO A 351 31.94 -13.36 22.28
CA PRO A 351 33.33 -13.50 22.72
C PRO A 351 34.35 -13.43 21.56
N VAL A 352 33.90 -13.55 20.31
CA VAL A 352 34.74 -13.65 19.10
C VAL A 352 34.11 -12.89 17.93
N ILE A 353 34.14 -11.56 17.98
CA ILE A 353 33.55 -10.68 16.95
C ILE A 353 34.57 -9.80 16.24
N TYR A 354 35.75 -9.62 16.85
CA TYR A 354 36.90 -8.95 16.24
C TYR A 354 38.12 -9.87 16.21
N ALA A 355 39.08 -9.54 15.35
CA ALA A 355 40.43 -10.06 15.46
C ALA A 355 41.49 -8.97 15.27
N TRP A 356 42.52 -9.03 16.10
CA TRP A 356 43.74 -8.21 16.01
C TRP A 356 44.94 -9.15 16.14
N ASN A 357 45.28 -9.82 15.05
CA ASN A 357 46.00 -11.11 14.97
C ASN A 357 45.26 -12.30 15.61
N THR A 358 44.81 -12.15 16.85
CA THR A 358 44.03 -13.17 17.57
C THR A 358 42.57 -12.73 17.68
N ARG A 359 41.65 -13.70 17.78
CA ARG A 359 40.22 -13.43 18.00
C ARG A 359 39.96 -12.88 19.38
N MET A 360 38.97 -12.02 19.49
CA MET A 360 38.63 -11.32 20.73
C MET A 360 37.22 -10.70 20.67
N ASN A 361 36.72 -10.33 21.84
CA ASN A 361 35.52 -9.49 21.94
C ASN A 361 35.87 -8.00 21.72
N LEU A 362 34.85 -7.15 21.61
CA LEU A 362 35.03 -5.71 21.37
C LEU A 362 35.83 -5.00 22.49
N ALA A 363 35.62 -5.36 23.76
CA ALA A 363 36.35 -4.76 24.89
C ALA A 363 37.86 -5.05 24.84
N GLN A 364 38.22 -6.30 24.54
CA GLN A 364 39.60 -6.72 24.32
C GLN A 364 40.19 -6.07 23.08
N PHE A 365 39.43 -5.93 21.99
CA PHE A 365 39.86 -5.23 20.79
C PHE A 365 40.24 -3.78 21.09
N ARG A 366 39.36 -3.04 21.79
CA ARG A 366 39.64 -1.66 22.23
C ARG A 366 40.91 -1.57 23.05
N ALA A 367 41.12 -2.49 23.99
CA ALA A 367 42.32 -2.50 24.82
C ALA A 367 43.60 -2.78 24.01
N ALA A 368 43.55 -3.72 23.06
CA ALA A 368 44.70 -4.14 22.27
C ALA A 368 45.05 -3.15 21.15
N SER A 369 44.04 -2.65 20.42
CA SER A 369 44.23 -1.76 19.27
C SER A 369 44.32 -0.29 19.67
N ARG A 370 43.69 0.10 20.79
CA ARG A 370 43.40 1.50 21.18
C ARG A 370 42.53 2.23 20.16
N GLN A 371 41.67 1.49 19.45
CA GLN A 371 40.72 1.99 18.45
C GLN A 371 39.29 1.52 18.78
N ALA A 372 38.35 1.65 17.83
CA ALA A 372 36.96 1.20 17.97
C ALA A 372 36.22 1.81 19.16
N ALA A 373 36.53 3.06 19.52
CA ALA A 373 35.87 3.75 20.63
C ALA A 373 34.36 3.93 20.38
N HIS A 374 33.98 4.08 19.11
CA HIS A 374 32.60 4.31 18.66
C HIS A 374 31.95 3.05 18.08
N ASP A 375 32.69 1.94 17.97
CA ASP A 375 32.10 0.68 17.51
C ASP A 375 30.99 0.22 18.45
N ARG A 376 29.96 -0.38 17.87
CA ARG A 376 28.80 -0.94 18.57
C ARG A 376 28.71 -2.43 18.33
N GLU A 377 28.07 -3.10 19.29
CA GLU A 377 27.78 -4.52 19.22
C GLU A 377 26.30 -4.77 19.51
N THR A 378 25.43 -4.44 18.55
CA THR A 378 23.98 -4.45 18.79
C THR A 378 23.14 -4.69 17.54
N GLY A 379 22.13 -5.55 17.69
CA GLY A 379 21.10 -5.76 16.68
C GLY A 379 20.02 -4.67 16.64
N ASN A 380 20.11 -3.64 17.48
CA ASN A 380 19.14 -2.54 17.53
C ASN A 380 19.38 -1.54 16.39
N PRO A 381 18.49 -1.44 15.39
CA PRO A 381 18.71 -0.54 14.25
C PRO A 381 18.79 0.93 14.63
N ARG A 382 18.26 1.33 15.80
CA ARG A 382 18.35 2.73 16.27
C ARG A 382 19.78 3.18 16.55
N GLU A 383 20.69 2.24 16.81
CA GLU A 383 22.10 2.59 17.03
C GLU A 383 22.88 2.78 15.74
N ASP A 384 22.31 2.41 14.59
CA ASP A 384 22.86 2.70 13.27
C ASP A 384 22.52 4.12 12.81
N ILE A 385 21.44 4.69 13.34
CA ILE A 385 20.88 5.99 12.94
C ILE A 385 21.72 7.14 13.52
N ASP A 386 21.97 8.18 12.71
CA ASP A 386 22.64 9.42 13.09
C ASP A 386 23.99 9.22 13.83
N SER A 387 24.74 8.19 13.44
CA SER A 387 25.85 7.67 14.23
C SER A 387 27.12 7.39 13.44
N ALA A 388 27.17 7.73 12.14
CA ALA A 388 28.33 7.53 11.28
C ALA A 388 29.32 8.70 11.31
N ASN A 389 30.59 8.39 11.04
CA ASN A 389 31.64 9.37 10.82
C ASN A 389 31.68 9.80 9.35
N SER A 390 31.09 10.95 9.03
CA SER A 390 31.10 11.53 7.67
C SER A 390 32.47 12.03 7.20
N ALA A 391 33.46 12.13 8.09
CA ALA A 391 34.85 12.40 7.72
C ALA A 391 35.66 11.13 7.41
N ALA A 392 35.05 9.94 7.50
CA ALA A 392 35.72 8.68 7.15
C ALA A 392 36.13 8.68 5.66
N PRO A 393 37.33 8.16 5.32
CA PRO A 393 37.72 7.96 3.93
C PRO A 393 36.65 7.20 3.14
N GLY A 394 36.37 7.64 1.91
CA GLY A 394 35.39 6.99 1.03
C GLY A 394 33.91 7.21 1.40
N PHE A 395 33.58 8.02 2.42
CA PHE A 395 32.21 8.39 2.74
C PHE A 395 31.50 9.04 1.53
N GLN A 396 30.21 8.70 1.35
CA GLN A 396 29.39 9.19 0.25
C GLN A 396 28.25 10.08 0.77
N ALA A 397 28.06 11.23 0.12
CA ALA A 397 27.00 12.19 0.45
C ALA A 397 25.59 11.66 0.19
N LEU A 398 25.47 10.69 -0.72
CA LEU A 398 24.25 9.94 -0.98
C LEU A 398 24.42 8.51 -0.45
N ASP A 399 23.33 7.92 0.03
CA ASP A 399 23.28 6.50 0.35
C ASP A 399 23.20 5.64 -0.93
N ARG A 400 23.13 4.31 -0.76
CA ARG A 400 23.00 3.35 -1.86
C ARG A 400 21.79 3.63 -2.78
N SER A 401 20.70 4.17 -2.24
CA SER A 401 19.46 4.44 -2.97
C SER A 401 19.48 5.79 -3.68
N GLY A 402 20.57 6.56 -3.57
CA GLY A 402 20.67 7.93 -4.08
C GLY A 402 20.01 8.97 -3.18
N THR A 403 19.70 8.62 -1.93
CA THR A 403 19.10 9.52 -0.93
C THR A 403 20.20 10.33 -0.26
N PRO A 404 20.03 11.67 -0.11
CA PRO A 404 20.86 12.45 0.80
C PRO A 404 20.74 11.93 2.24
N ARG A 405 21.82 12.09 3.02
CA ARG A 405 21.80 11.87 4.46
C ARG A 405 20.76 12.78 5.12
N MET A 406 20.05 12.29 6.13
CA MET A 406 18.89 12.96 6.71
C MET A 406 18.81 12.75 8.21
N ASP A 407 18.80 13.87 8.93
CA ASP A 407 18.68 13.91 10.39
C ASP A 407 17.35 13.32 10.85
N ASP A 408 17.42 12.33 11.74
CA ASP A 408 16.28 11.87 12.50
C ASP A 408 16.21 12.62 13.84
N PRO A 409 15.34 13.65 13.96
CA PRO A 409 15.29 14.46 15.18
C PRO A 409 14.86 13.69 16.44
N ALA A 410 14.39 12.45 16.31
CA ALA A 410 14.06 11.57 17.44
C ALA A 410 15.27 10.76 17.94
N VAL A 411 16.40 10.79 17.23
CA VAL A 411 17.65 10.12 17.59
C VAL A 411 18.72 11.19 17.85
N SER A 412 19.67 10.90 18.74
CA SER A 412 20.75 11.84 19.05
C SER A 412 21.89 11.66 18.06
N ASN A 413 22.36 12.78 17.50
CA ASN A 413 23.50 12.82 16.59
C ASN A 413 24.79 12.45 17.34
N THR A 414 25.22 11.20 17.17
CA THR A 414 26.46 10.64 17.75
C THR A 414 27.55 10.43 16.70
N GLY A 415 27.24 10.72 15.43
CA GLY A 415 28.19 10.71 14.33
C GLY A 415 29.24 11.82 14.43
N ALA A 416 30.27 11.72 13.57
CA ALA A 416 31.36 12.67 13.49
C ALA A 416 31.50 13.28 12.08
N GLY A 417 32.34 14.30 11.96
CA GLY A 417 32.58 15.02 10.71
C GLY A 417 31.50 16.08 10.41
N PRO A 418 31.44 16.59 9.17
CA PRO A 418 30.54 17.68 8.79
C PRO A 418 29.05 17.28 8.77
N ILE A 419 28.73 16.00 8.60
CA ILE A 419 27.38 15.43 8.61
C ILE A 419 27.29 14.49 9.81
N THR A 420 26.96 15.02 10.98
CA THR A 420 26.92 14.28 12.26
C THR A 420 25.72 13.34 12.40
N TYR A 421 24.77 13.43 11.48
CA TYR A 421 23.51 12.69 11.45
C TYR A 421 23.49 11.65 10.31
N ALA A 422 24.65 11.32 9.72
CA ALA A 422 24.66 10.25 8.73
C ALA A 422 24.47 8.88 9.39
N ASP A 423 23.76 7.98 8.73
CA ASP A 423 23.61 6.60 9.20
C ASP A 423 24.83 5.73 8.87
N ARG A 424 25.04 4.70 9.70
CA ARG A 424 25.95 3.59 9.37
C ARG A 424 25.33 2.69 8.30
N GLY A 425 26.18 1.95 7.61
CA GLY A 425 25.79 1.00 6.59
C GLY A 425 25.38 1.66 5.28
N ALA A 426 24.81 0.85 4.40
CA ALA A 426 24.64 1.19 2.99
C ALA A 426 23.45 2.12 2.71
N VAL A 427 22.47 2.18 3.60
CA VAL A 427 21.19 2.84 3.37
C VAL A 427 20.90 3.81 4.50
N GLU A 428 20.33 4.95 4.16
CA GLU A 428 19.82 5.92 5.12
C GLU A 428 18.41 5.53 5.61
N THR A 429 18.18 5.62 6.91
CA THR A 429 16.89 5.33 7.52
C THR A 429 15.93 6.49 7.29
N ILE A 430 14.98 6.28 6.40
CA ILE A 430 13.94 7.26 6.08
C ILE A 430 12.63 6.86 6.75
N ARG A 431 11.93 7.81 7.36
CA ARG A 431 10.53 7.65 7.79
C ARG A 431 9.62 8.66 7.08
N PRO A 432 8.79 8.25 6.11
CA PRO A 432 7.74 9.10 5.57
C PRO A 432 6.62 9.29 6.60
N PRO A 433 5.67 10.22 6.37
CA PRO A 433 4.43 10.28 7.13
C PRO A 433 3.71 8.92 7.13
N ALA A 434 2.89 8.64 8.15
CA ALA A 434 2.00 7.48 8.17
C ALA A 434 0.56 7.97 8.25
N VAL A 435 -0.23 7.71 7.20
CA VAL A 435 -1.62 8.18 7.09
C VAL A 435 -2.57 7.24 7.81
N SER A 436 -3.37 7.82 8.69
CA SER A 436 -4.55 7.18 9.26
C SER A 436 -5.70 8.15 9.20
N PHE A 437 -6.88 7.68 8.77
CA PHE A 437 -8.08 8.50 8.77
C PHE A 437 -9.34 7.70 9.07
N ASP A 438 -10.27 8.38 9.74
CA ASP A 438 -11.62 7.90 10.00
C ASP A 438 -12.61 8.46 8.98
N VAL A 439 -13.69 7.70 8.76
CA VAL A 439 -14.78 8.06 7.86
C VAL A 439 -16.07 8.18 8.67
N THR A 440 -16.76 9.31 8.49
CA THR A 440 -18.13 9.51 8.96
C THR A 440 -19.06 9.73 7.78
N LEU A 441 -20.21 9.07 7.78
CA LEU A 441 -21.24 9.18 6.74
C LEU A 441 -22.48 9.90 7.26
N ASP A 442 -23.06 10.76 6.43
CA ASP A 442 -24.39 11.33 6.63
C ASP A 442 -25.24 11.07 5.37
N LEU A 443 -26.15 10.11 5.47
CA LEU A 443 -27.03 9.74 4.35
C LEU A 443 -28.15 10.75 4.10
N GLY A 444 -28.50 11.57 5.09
CA GLY A 444 -29.48 12.66 4.94
C GLY A 444 -28.91 13.78 4.08
N ALA A 445 -27.65 14.14 4.31
CA ALA A 445 -26.91 15.11 3.50
C ALA A 445 -26.27 14.51 2.24
N ARG A 446 -26.19 13.16 2.13
CA ARG A 446 -25.41 12.44 1.12
C ARG A 446 -23.94 12.86 1.13
N SER A 447 -23.36 12.94 2.32
CA SER A 447 -22.02 13.47 2.53
C SER A 447 -21.11 12.50 3.31
N VAL A 448 -19.81 12.68 3.12
CA VAL A 448 -18.75 12.03 3.89
C VAL A 448 -17.89 13.09 4.57
N LYS A 449 -17.38 12.76 5.75
CA LYS A 449 -16.29 13.48 6.43
C LYS A 449 -15.12 12.53 6.60
N LEU A 450 -13.94 12.94 6.14
CA LEU A 450 -12.66 12.26 6.32
C LEU A 450 -11.86 13.01 7.38
N ASP A 451 -11.43 12.31 8.42
CA ASP A 451 -10.66 12.89 9.53
C ASP A 451 -9.32 12.16 9.66
N ALA A 452 -8.25 12.79 9.20
CA ALA A 452 -6.90 12.26 9.18
C ALA A 452 -6.05 12.71 10.37
N SER A 453 -6.67 13.24 11.43
CA SER A 453 -5.97 13.80 12.60
C SER A 453 -5.10 12.79 13.36
N ALA A 454 -5.38 11.49 13.20
CA ALA A 454 -4.58 10.40 13.76
C ALA A 454 -3.31 10.06 12.94
N SER A 455 -3.07 10.74 11.81
CA SER A 455 -1.86 10.55 11.01
C SER A 455 -0.60 10.96 11.79
N LYS A 456 0.49 10.23 11.58
CA LYS A 456 1.77 10.49 12.25
C LYS A 456 2.77 11.13 11.28
N PRO A 457 3.54 12.15 11.71
CA PRO A 457 4.61 12.70 10.88
C PRO A 457 5.72 11.67 10.66
N GLY A 458 6.51 11.90 9.61
CA GLY A 458 7.74 11.18 9.35
C GLY A 458 8.91 11.77 10.16
N LEU A 459 10.10 11.83 9.56
CA LEU A 459 11.21 12.64 10.09
C LEU A 459 10.90 14.14 10.06
N HIS A 460 10.04 14.54 9.14
CA HIS A 460 9.61 15.92 8.97
C HIS A 460 8.09 16.07 9.22
N PRO A 461 7.63 17.24 9.70
CA PRO A 461 6.22 17.50 9.94
C PRO A 461 5.37 17.31 8.68
N ILE A 462 4.09 16.97 8.87
CA ILE A 462 3.10 16.97 7.79
C ILE A 462 2.79 18.43 7.45
N GLU A 463 3.01 18.80 6.19
CA GLU A 463 2.72 20.14 5.64
C GLU A 463 1.26 20.26 5.19
N SER A 464 0.76 19.23 4.50
CA SER A 464 -0.59 19.24 3.92
C SER A 464 -1.17 17.84 3.70
N TYR A 465 -2.47 17.81 3.49
CA TYR A 465 -3.25 16.62 3.14
C TYR A 465 -3.96 16.84 1.81
N ARG A 466 -3.92 15.85 0.93
CA ARG A 466 -4.78 15.77 -0.25
C ARG A 466 -5.86 14.72 -0.01
N PHE A 467 -7.11 15.16 -0.02
CA PHE A 467 -8.30 14.31 0.08
C PHE A 467 -8.85 14.08 -1.31
N GLU A 468 -9.10 12.83 -1.66
CA GLU A 468 -9.79 12.44 -2.90
C GLU A 468 -11.06 11.67 -2.51
N PHE A 469 -12.20 12.05 -3.08
CA PHE A 469 -13.50 11.50 -2.67
C PHE A 469 -14.00 10.39 -3.59
N GLY A 470 -13.24 10.01 -4.61
CA GLY A 470 -13.55 8.87 -5.47
C GLY A 470 -14.60 9.12 -6.57
N ASP A 471 -15.16 10.33 -6.66
CA ASP A 471 -16.03 10.79 -7.75
C ASP A 471 -15.33 11.75 -8.74
N GLY A 472 -14.00 11.84 -8.64
CA GLY A 472 -13.17 12.78 -9.39
C GLY A 472 -12.95 14.13 -8.71
N SER A 473 -13.59 14.37 -7.56
CA SER A 473 -13.32 15.54 -6.73
C SER A 473 -12.19 15.29 -5.72
N GLY A 474 -11.45 16.35 -5.40
CA GLY A 474 -10.42 16.34 -4.38
C GLY A 474 -10.04 17.73 -3.91
N VAL A 475 -9.43 17.82 -2.73
CA VAL A 475 -8.98 19.08 -2.12
C VAL A 475 -7.63 18.88 -1.45
N THR A 476 -6.75 19.87 -1.56
CA THR A 476 -5.49 19.93 -0.81
C THR A 476 -5.56 21.06 0.21
N GLN A 477 -5.23 20.78 1.46
CA GLN A 477 -5.32 21.71 2.58
C GLN A 477 -4.35 21.34 3.70
N SER A 478 -4.02 22.29 4.58
CA SER A 478 -3.14 22.03 5.73
C SER A 478 -3.86 21.36 6.92
N THR A 479 -5.19 21.49 7.00
CA THR A 479 -6.00 20.89 8.07
C THR A 479 -6.31 19.41 7.77
N PRO A 480 -6.33 18.53 8.78
CA PRO A 480 -6.48 17.09 8.58
C PRO A 480 -7.94 16.63 8.37
N VAL A 481 -8.90 17.55 8.21
CA VAL A 481 -10.33 17.21 8.14
C VAL A 481 -10.99 17.84 6.91
N ALA A 482 -11.63 17.03 6.08
CA ALA A 482 -12.39 17.49 4.92
C ALA A 482 -13.73 16.77 4.80
N SER A 483 -14.72 17.46 4.21
CA SER A 483 -16.05 16.90 3.94
C SER A 483 -16.45 17.09 2.48
N HIS A 484 -17.25 16.17 1.95
CA HIS A 484 -17.74 16.21 0.58
C HIS A 484 -19.17 15.70 0.47
N THR A 485 -19.96 16.30 -0.42
CA THR A 485 -21.35 15.89 -0.70
C THR A 485 -21.46 15.34 -2.11
N TYR A 486 -22.02 14.14 -2.23
CA TYR A 486 -22.12 13.44 -3.51
C TYR A 486 -23.41 13.80 -4.25
N ALA A 487 -23.29 14.04 -5.55
CA ALA A 487 -24.44 14.29 -6.41
C ALA A 487 -25.32 13.04 -6.56
N ASN A 488 -24.68 11.88 -6.73
CA ASN A 488 -25.32 10.59 -6.95
C ASN A 488 -25.03 9.64 -5.79
N PRO A 489 -25.94 8.70 -5.48
CA PRO A 489 -25.60 7.59 -4.60
C PRO A 489 -24.63 6.64 -5.30
N GLY A 490 -23.77 5.97 -4.53
CA GLY A 490 -22.77 5.05 -5.07
C GLY A 490 -21.80 4.54 -4.01
N THR A 491 -20.89 3.69 -4.46
CA THR A 491 -19.73 3.27 -3.67
C THR A 491 -18.50 3.98 -4.22
N TYR A 492 -17.72 4.60 -3.32
CA TYR A 492 -16.61 5.48 -3.65
C TYR A 492 -15.32 5.03 -2.98
N SER A 493 -14.22 5.11 -3.72
CA SER A 493 -12.87 4.92 -3.20
C SER A 493 -12.32 6.25 -2.69
N VAL A 494 -12.48 6.51 -1.39
CA VAL A 494 -11.95 7.73 -0.75
C VAL A 494 -10.50 7.51 -0.34
N SER A 495 -9.65 8.52 -0.50
CA SER A 495 -8.26 8.44 -0.06
C SER A 495 -7.78 9.73 0.56
N VAL A 496 -6.83 9.60 1.49
CA VAL A 496 -6.10 10.72 2.08
C VAL A 496 -4.62 10.49 1.85
N LYS A 497 -3.94 11.50 1.31
CA LYS A 497 -2.50 11.54 1.13
C LYS A 497 -1.90 12.62 2.04
N ALA A 498 -1.06 12.25 3.00
CA ALA A 498 -0.27 13.22 3.77
C ALA A 498 1.03 13.54 3.02
N ILE A 499 1.43 14.81 3.06
CA ILE A 499 2.62 15.34 2.41
C ILE A 499 3.47 16.02 3.48
N GLY A 500 4.66 15.49 3.72
CA GLY A 500 5.65 16.09 4.61
C GLY A 500 6.32 17.31 4.00
N THR A 501 6.92 18.16 4.83
CA THR A 501 7.63 19.38 4.38
C THR A 501 8.85 19.10 3.49
N ASP A 502 9.29 17.84 3.41
CA ASP A 502 10.35 17.34 2.53
C ASP A 502 9.82 16.72 1.24
N GLY A 503 8.52 16.80 1.00
CA GLY A 503 7.85 16.22 -0.16
C GLY A 503 7.63 14.71 -0.06
N ARG A 504 8.00 14.04 1.04
CA ARG A 504 7.67 12.61 1.24
C ARG A 504 6.22 12.45 1.59
N THR A 505 5.63 11.34 1.16
CA THR A 505 4.19 11.16 1.23
C THR A 505 3.82 9.73 1.57
N ASP A 506 2.68 9.58 2.20
CA ASP A 506 1.99 8.30 2.35
C ASP A 506 0.51 8.49 2.00
N THR A 507 -0.17 7.41 1.64
CA THR A 507 -1.58 7.44 1.20
C THR A 507 -2.34 6.26 1.77
N SER A 508 -3.49 6.55 2.37
CA SER A 508 -4.44 5.52 2.82
C SER A 508 -5.74 5.66 2.02
N THR A 509 -6.37 4.52 1.72
CA THR A 509 -7.59 4.44 0.89
C THR A 509 -8.62 3.56 1.57
N GLN A 510 -9.89 3.97 1.54
CA GLN A 510 -11.03 3.19 2.03
C GLN A 510 -12.19 3.23 1.03
N GLN A 511 -13.03 2.20 1.07
CA GLN A 511 -14.30 2.20 0.33
C GLN A 511 -15.42 2.70 1.24
N VAL A 512 -16.36 3.47 0.67
CA VAL A 512 -17.55 3.97 1.36
C VAL A 512 -18.77 3.82 0.46
N SER A 513 -19.92 3.43 1.01
CA SER A 513 -21.19 3.50 0.28
C SER A 513 -22.02 4.68 0.77
N VAL A 514 -22.31 5.62 -0.12
CA VAL A 514 -23.22 6.74 0.13
C VAL A 514 -24.51 6.44 -0.63
N LEU A 515 -25.50 5.92 0.08
CA LEU A 515 -26.78 5.52 -0.51
C LEU A 515 -27.85 6.60 -0.34
N ARG A 516 -28.90 6.52 -1.16
CA ARG A 516 -30.06 7.40 -1.03
C ARG A 516 -30.91 6.94 0.16
N ARG A 517 -30.98 7.77 1.20
CA ARG A 517 -31.95 7.59 2.29
C ARG A 517 -33.39 7.71 1.76
N THR A 518 -34.23 6.73 2.09
CA THR A 518 -35.66 6.70 1.73
C THR A 518 -36.55 7.04 2.93
N ALA A 519 -36.16 6.64 4.14
CA ALA A 519 -36.86 6.99 5.38
C ALA A 519 -35.94 6.84 6.60
N THR A 520 -36.30 7.48 7.72
CA THR A 520 -35.70 7.21 9.04
C THR A 520 -36.78 6.57 9.91
N VAL A 521 -36.48 5.39 10.45
CA VAL A 521 -37.47 4.48 11.05
C VAL A 521 -36.94 3.79 12.31
N GLY A 522 -37.87 3.34 13.15
CA GLY A 522 -37.66 2.28 14.13
C GLY A 522 -38.26 0.97 13.67
N LEU A 523 -37.66 -0.14 14.10
CA LEU A 523 -38.18 -1.49 13.88
C LEU A 523 -38.76 -2.03 15.20
N LEU A 524 -40.08 -2.16 15.29
CA LEU A 524 -40.79 -2.70 16.45
C LEU A 524 -41.02 -4.21 16.25
N ALA A 525 -40.31 -5.06 16.99
CA ALA A 525 -40.41 -6.51 16.85
C ALA A 525 -41.75 -7.06 17.35
N LEU A 526 -42.43 -7.91 16.55
CA LEU A 526 -43.71 -8.50 16.96
C LEU A 526 -43.56 -9.56 18.07
N SER A 527 -42.38 -10.18 18.21
CA SER A 527 -42.15 -11.24 19.21
C SER A 527 -42.32 -10.75 20.65
N ASN A 528 -41.91 -9.51 20.94
CA ASN A 528 -41.92 -8.95 22.30
C ASN A 528 -42.39 -7.50 22.40
N ARG A 529 -42.73 -6.87 21.26
CA ARG A 529 -43.22 -5.48 21.15
C ARG A 529 -42.23 -4.47 21.73
N ARG A 530 -40.95 -4.65 21.38
CA ARG A 530 -39.85 -3.74 21.68
C ARG A 530 -39.13 -3.33 20.40
N TYR A 531 -38.54 -2.15 20.42
CA TYR A 531 -37.72 -1.64 19.34
C TYR A 531 -36.37 -2.36 19.28
N VAL A 532 -35.90 -2.59 18.06
CA VAL A 532 -34.53 -3.00 17.81
C VAL A 532 -33.60 -1.84 18.16
N ASP A 533 -32.70 -2.04 19.11
CA ASP A 533 -31.67 -1.07 19.50
C ASP A 533 -30.27 -1.52 19.05
N GLY A 534 -29.41 -0.53 18.84
CA GLY A 534 -27.98 -0.71 18.59
C GLY A 534 -27.10 -0.37 19.80
N ALA A 535 -27.64 -0.33 21.02
CA ALA A 535 -26.90 0.07 22.22
C ALA A 535 -25.85 -0.98 22.65
N GLY A 536 -25.92 -2.19 22.11
CA GLY A 536 -25.03 -3.32 22.44
C GLY A 536 -23.84 -3.55 21.50
N VAL A 537 -23.45 -2.66 20.57
CA VAL A 537 -22.32 -2.92 19.65
C VAL A 537 -21.00 -3.04 20.44
N PRO A 538 -20.19 -4.11 20.25
CA PRO A 538 -20.17 -5.05 19.12
C PRO A 538 -21.04 -6.31 19.26
N THR A 539 -21.75 -6.52 20.37
CA THR A 539 -22.54 -7.75 20.64
C THR A 539 -23.76 -7.96 19.74
N GLY A 540 -24.13 -6.98 18.90
CA GLY A 540 -25.19 -7.09 17.88
C GLY A 540 -26.44 -6.26 18.19
N LEU A 541 -27.37 -6.18 17.23
CA LEU A 541 -28.65 -5.47 17.39
C LEU A 541 -29.63 -6.31 18.21
N VAL A 542 -30.32 -5.74 19.20
CA VAL A 542 -31.21 -6.49 20.12
C VAL A 542 -32.61 -5.88 20.18
N PRO A 543 -33.70 -6.67 20.28
CA PRO A 543 -35.07 -6.14 20.35
C PRO A 543 -35.44 -5.82 21.81
N SER A 544 -34.72 -4.89 22.43
CA SER A 544 -34.83 -4.53 23.86
C SER A 544 -35.40 -3.14 24.11
N GLY A 545 -35.40 -2.25 23.13
CA GLY A 545 -35.77 -0.85 23.26
C GLY A 545 -37.25 -0.66 23.66
N PRO A 546 -37.56 0.04 24.76
CA PRO A 546 -38.94 0.30 25.16
C PRO A 546 -39.62 1.39 24.32
N GLU A 547 -38.83 2.26 23.67
CA GLU A 547 -39.27 3.40 22.87
C GLU A 547 -38.30 3.68 21.71
N LEU A 548 -38.72 4.49 20.74
CA LEU A 548 -37.90 4.88 19.59
C LEU A 548 -36.97 6.06 19.93
N GLY A 549 -35.96 5.83 20.77
CA GLY A 549 -34.85 6.76 21.00
C GLY A 549 -33.77 6.68 19.91
N LEU A 550 -32.73 7.53 19.97
CA LEU A 550 -31.61 7.53 19.01
C LEU A 550 -31.00 6.14 18.80
N ALA A 551 -30.95 5.33 19.87
CA ALA A 551 -30.42 3.98 19.83
C ALA A 551 -31.16 3.01 18.88
N ALA A 552 -32.43 3.31 18.58
CA ALA A 552 -33.31 2.48 17.77
C ALA A 552 -33.64 3.09 16.40
N GLN A 553 -32.94 4.18 16.02
CA GLN A 553 -33.17 4.86 14.74
C GLN A 553 -32.24 4.31 13.65
N PHE A 554 -32.86 3.93 12.54
CA PHE A 554 -32.19 3.47 11.34
C PHE A 554 -32.66 4.28 10.14
N ASP A 555 -31.72 4.67 9.29
CA ASP A 555 -32.06 5.08 7.93
C ASP A 555 -32.23 3.84 7.06
N LEU A 556 -33.39 3.73 6.42
CA LEU A 556 -33.57 2.85 5.28
C LEU A 556 -32.94 3.53 4.06
N ALA A 557 -32.02 2.84 3.41
CA ALA A 557 -31.35 3.33 2.22
C ALA A 557 -31.56 2.38 1.04
N ASP A 558 -31.73 2.96 -0.16
CA ASP A 558 -31.88 2.18 -1.40
C ASP A 558 -30.54 1.52 -1.77
N ALA A 559 -30.52 0.18 -1.76
CA ALA A 559 -29.35 -0.62 -2.09
C ALA A 559 -29.39 -1.21 -3.51
N GLY A 560 -30.36 -0.78 -4.33
CA GLY A 560 -30.58 -1.25 -5.70
C GLY A 560 -31.29 -2.60 -5.79
N GLY A 561 -31.83 -2.92 -6.97
CA GLY A 561 -32.50 -4.21 -7.21
C GLY A 561 -33.74 -4.46 -6.35
N GLY A 562 -34.36 -3.41 -5.81
CA GLY A 562 -35.47 -3.50 -4.87
C GLY A 562 -35.07 -3.88 -3.44
N GLN A 563 -33.77 -3.90 -3.13
CA GLN A 563 -33.24 -4.18 -1.80
C GLN A 563 -32.95 -2.89 -1.02
N VAL A 564 -32.88 -3.02 0.30
CA VAL A 564 -32.56 -1.93 1.22
C VAL A 564 -31.33 -2.27 2.04
N ALA A 565 -30.61 -1.23 2.47
CA ALA A 565 -29.64 -1.30 3.54
C ALA A 565 -30.17 -0.52 4.76
N LEU A 566 -29.84 -0.97 5.96
CA LEU A 566 -30.16 -0.26 7.19
C LEU A 566 -28.91 0.44 7.70
N PHE A 567 -28.98 1.74 7.98
CA PHE A 567 -27.87 2.53 8.50
C PHE A 567 -28.20 3.04 9.91
N SER A 568 -27.39 2.64 10.89
CA SER A 568 -27.62 2.96 12.31
C SER A 568 -27.18 4.39 12.61
N HIS A 569 -28.07 5.16 13.27
CA HIS A 569 -27.74 6.51 13.75
C HIS A 569 -26.78 6.50 14.95
N VAL A 570 -26.67 5.37 15.67
CA VAL A 570 -25.74 5.24 16.80
C VAL A 570 -24.30 5.10 16.32
N THR A 571 -24.09 4.22 15.34
CA THR A 571 -22.73 3.86 14.91
C THR A 571 -22.30 4.62 13.66
N GLY A 572 -23.23 5.20 12.91
CA GLY A 572 -22.93 5.79 11.60
C GLY A 572 -22.48 4.73 10.59
N ARG A 573 -22.99 3.50 10.70
CA ARG A 573 -22.60 2.33 9.90
C ARG A 573 -23.81 1.53 9.43
N TYR A 574 -23.62 0.80 8.34
CA TYR A 574 -24.60 -0.15 7.82
C TYR A 574 -24.67 -1.42 8.65
N VAL A 575 -25.89 -1.94 8.76
CA VAL A 575 -26.20 -3.24 9.36
C VAL A 575 -25.75 -4.34 8.40
N SER A 576 -24.97 -5.28 8.91
CA SER A 576 -24.41 -6.43 8.21
C SER A 576 -24.75 -7.70 8.95
N ARG A 577 -24.92 -8.82 8.24
CA ARG A 577 -25.08 -10.16 8.82
C ARG A 577 -23.77 -10.89 9.11
N ASN A 578 -22.61 -10.25 8.92
CA ASN A 578 -21.32 -10.94 9.02
C ASN A 578 -21.03 -11.39 10.46
N SER A 579 -20.60 -12.64 10.63
CA SER A 579 -20.10 -13.17 11.89
C SER A 579 -18.76 -12.54 12.24
N VAL A 580 -18.71 -11.82 13.37
CA VAL A 580 -17.45 -11.35 13.93
C VAL A 580 -16.93 -12.44 14.88
N GLY A 581 -15.74 -12.97 14.63
CA GLY A 581 -15.03 -13.87 15.57
C GLY A 581 -15.56 -15.31 15.68
N GLY A 582 -16.21 -15.85 14.63
CA GLY A 582 -16.69 -17.24 14.63
C GLY A 582 -17.96 -17.49 15.48
N GLY A 583 -18.63 -16.42 15.93
CA GLY A 583 -19.94 -16.47 16.58
C GLY A 583 -21.11 -16.67 15.59
N PRO A 584 -22.37 -16.71 16.08
CA PRO A 584 -23.55 -16.86 15.23
C PRO A 584 -23.68 -15.70 14.22
N ASP A 585 -24.42 -15.91 13.12
CA ASP A 585 -24.75 -14.89 12.09
C ASP A 585 -25.70 -13.81 12.65
N TRP A 586 -25.21 -13.04 13.62
CA TRP A 586 -25.90 -11.91 14.20
C TRP A 586 -25.81 -10.68 13.29
N LEU A 587 -26.77 -9.77 13.46
CA LEU A 587 -26.78 -8.49 12.76
C LEU A 587 -25.99 -7.45 13.56
N HIS A 588 -25.02 -6.81 12.92
CA HIS A 588 -24.14 -5.79 13.51
C HIS A 588 -24.10 -4.53 12.65
N ALA A 589 -24.14 -3.34 13.27
CA ALA A 589 -24.03 -2.07 12.57
C ALA A 589 -22.59 -1.55 12.54
N MET A 590 -21.73 -2.15 11.69
CA MET A 590 -20.29 -1.83 11.61
C MET A 590 -19.78 -1.61 10.18
N ALA A 591 -20.58 -1.95 9.16
CA ALA A 591 -20.13 -1.87 7.77
C ALA A 591 -20.12 -0.44 7.24
N GLN A 592 -19.08 -0.09 6.48
CA GLN A 592 -18.97 1.20 5.78
C GLN A 592 -19.42 1.13 4.32
N VAL A 593 -19.44 -0.08 3.78
CA VAL A 593 -19.72 -0.41 2.39
C VAL A 593 -20.92 -1.35 2.37
N VAL A 594 -21.79 -1.17 1.38
CA VAL A 594 -22.95 -2.03 1.15
C VAL A 594 -22.60 -3.05 0.06
N ALA A 595 -22.28 -4.27 0.51
CA ALA A 595 -22.13 -5.45 -0.34
C ALA A 595 -23.31 -6.41 -0.14
N ALA A 596 -23.16 -7.69 -0.48
CA ALA A 596 -24.24 -8.67 -0.29
C ALA A 596 -24.74 -8.78 1.18
N PRO A 597 -23.87 -8.81 2.21
CA PRO A 597 -24.30 -9.00 3.61
C PRO A 597 -25.08 -7.82 4.22
N GLU A 598 -24.98 -6.63 3.62
CA GLU A 598 -25.69 -5.42 4.04
C GLU A 598 -27.00 -5.18 3.27
N ARG A 599 -27.31 -6.05 2.30
CA ARG A 599 -28.51 -5.95 1.46
C ARG A 599 -29.61 -6.86 2.00
N PHE A 600 -30.76 -6.24 2.24
CA PHE A 600 -31.97 -6.94 2.70
C PHE A 600 -33.10 -6.73 1.71
N SER A 601 -33.78 -7.81 1.34
CA SER A 601 -35.08 -7.71 0.68
C SER A 601 -36.15 -7.39 1.72
N LEU A 602 -36.89 -6.30 1.52
CA LEU A 602 -37.95 -5.87 2.43
C LEU A 602 -39.30 -6.42 1.94
N ASN A 603 -39.82 -7.40 2.66
CA ASN A 603 -41.09 -8.04 2.36
C ASN A 603 -42.18 -7.41 3.22
N ARG A 604 -43.21 -6.81 2.60
CA ARG A 604 -44.39 -6.33 3.34
C ARG A 604 -45.44 -7.43 3.43
N ASN A 605 -45.86 -7.75 4.65
CA ASN A 605 -46.81 -8.82 4.95
C ASN A 605 -48.25 -8.30 4.89
N SER A 606 -49.21 -9.22 4.70
CA SER A 606 -50.64 -8.88 4.64
C SER A 606 -51.18 -8.28 5.93
N ASP A 607 -50.58 -8.62 7.09
CA ASP A 607 -50.90 -8.05 8.40
C ASP A 607 -50.31 -6.64 8.63
N GLY A 608 -49.57 -6.10 7.66
CA GLY A 608 -49.00 -4.76 7.72
C GLY A 608 -47.64 -4.69 8.44
N SER A 609 -47.13 -5.82 8.93
CA SER A 609 -45.73 -5.94 9.32
C SER A 609 -44.81 -6.03 8.11
N ILE A 610 -43.50 -5.90 8.34
CA ILE A 610 -42.44 -6.17 7.37
C ILE A 610 -41.55 -7.31 7.87
N SER A 611 -40.91 -8.00 6.93
CA SER A 611 -39.87 -8.99 7.18
C SER A 611 -38.66 -8.68 6.32
N LEU A 612 -37.46 -8.75 6.91
CA LEU A 612 -36.21 -8.51 6.22
C LEU A 612 -35.59 -9.85 5.87
N LYS A 613 -35.29 -10.07 4.58
CA LYS A 613 -34.60 -11.28 4.10
C LYS A 613 -33.16 -10.93 3.73
N ALA A 614 -32.19 -11.57 4.36
CA ALA A 614 -30.77 -11.35 4.06
C ALA A 614 -30.34 -12.13 2.80
N ASP A 615 -29.11 -11.90 2.36
CA ASP A 615 -28.50 -12.53 1.17
C ASP A 615 -28.26 -14.04 1.32
N ASN A 616 -28.21 -14.57 2.55
CA ASN A 616 -28.21 -16.02 2.79
C ASN A 616 -29.58 -16.68 2.53
N GLY A 617 -30.59 -15.89 2.13
CA GLY A 617 -31.93 -16.36 1.84
C GLY A 617 -32.80 -16.60 3.07
N GLN A 618 -32.35 -16.23 4.26
CA GLN A 618 -33.07 -16.38 5.53
C GLN A 618 -33.62 -15.04 6.03
N TYR A 619 -34.66 -15.11 6.87
CA TYR A 619 -35.32 -13.97 7.46
C TYR A 619 -34.70 -13.58 8.81
N VAL A 620 -34.57 -12.27 9.02
CA VAL A 620 -34.13 -11.67 10.27
C VAL A 620 -35.12 -12.00 11.37
N THR A 621 -34.60 -12.55 12.49
CA THR A 621 -35.35 -13.12 13.60
C THR A 621 -35.07 -12.33 14.87
N ALA A 622 -36.13 -11.91 15.58
CA ALA A 622 -36.06 -11.21 16.85
C ALA A 622 -36.47 -12.12 18.01
N ASP A 623 -35.53 -12.40 18.90
CA ASP A 623 -35.76 -13.22 20.09
C ASP A 623 -36.86 -12.63 21.01
N PRO A 624 -37.82 -13.45 21.47
CA PRO A 624 -38.90 -12.96 22.35
C PRO A 624 -38.41 -12.52 23.73
N GLY A 625 -37.28 -13.03 24.23
CA GLY A 625 -36.66 -12.60 25.48
C GLY A 625 -36.02 -11.22 25.41
N GLY A 626 -35.67 -10.75 24.20
CA GLY A 626 -35.05 -9.45 23.97
C GLY A 626 -33.60 -9.36 24.43
N SER A 627 -32.98 -10.48 24.79
CA SER A 627 -31.59 -10.56 25.26
C SER A 627 -30.63 -11.14 24.23
N VAL A 628 -31.16 -11.73 23.14
CA VAL A 628 -30.35 -12.32 22.07
C VAL A 628 -30.33 -11.38 20.87
N PRO A 629 -29.16 -11.15 20.25
CA PRO A 629 -29.07 -10.36 19.04
C PRO A 629 -29.90 -10.93 17.89
N LEU A 630 -30.38 -10.04 17.02
CA LEU A 630 -31.05 -10.40 15.79
C LEU A 630 -30.13 -11.28 14.93
N SER A 631 -30.69 -12.32 14.32
CA SER A 631 -29.98 -13.19 13.37
C SER A 631 -30.83 -13.45 12.13
N ALA A 632 -30.22 -13.59 10.96
CA ALA A 632 -30.91 -14.01 9.75
C ALA A 632 -30.85 -15.55 9.66
N SER A 633 -31.72 -16.24 10.41
CA SER A 633 -31.59 -17.69 10.67
C SER A 633 -32.80 -18.56 10.27
N ARG A 634 -33.91 -17.94 9.82
CA ARG A 634 -35.17 -18.66 9.57
C ARG A 634 -35.58 -18.68 8.09
N PRO A 635 -35.96 -19.84 7.51
CA PRO A 635 -36.34 -19.92 6.10
C PRO A 635 -37.76 -19.44 5.81
N THR A 636 -38.61 -19.31 6.84
CA THR A 636 -40.03 -18.95 6.74
C THR A 636 -40.35 -17.79 7.67
N ILE A 637 -41.42 -17.05 7.35
CA ILE A 637 -41.88 -15.91 8.16
C ILE A 637 -42.86 -16.40 9.23
N GLY A 638 -42.43 -16.40 10.49
CA GLY A 638 -43.28 -16.55 11.67
C GLY A 638 -43.50 -15.22 12.40
N THR A 639 -43.87 -15.27 13.68
CA THR A 639 -44.05 -14.07 14.51
C THR A 639 -42.73 -13.37 14.83
N TRP A 640 -41.63 -14.12 14.94
CA TRP A 640 -40.32 -13.57 15.33
C TRP A 640 -39.60 -12.89 14.17
N GLU A 641 -40.00 -13.17 12.93
CA GLU A 641 -39.44 -12.58 11.71
C GLU A 641 -40.21 -11.35 11.22
N LYS A 642 -41.14 -10.84 12.05
CA LYS A 642 -42.00 -9.71 11.71
C LYS A 642 -41.67 -8.50 12.58
N PHE A 643 -41.62 -7.36 11.91
CA PHE A 643 -41.38 -6.05 12.51
C PHE A 643 -42.43 -5.06 12.02
N HIS A 644 -42.85 -4.15 12.88
CA HIS A 644 -43.58 -2.97 12.44
C HIS A 644 -42.60 -1.83 12.18
N GLN A 645 -42.74 -1.18 11.02
CA GLN A 645 -41.97 0.01 10.69
C GLN A 645 -42.65 1.23 11.30
N VAL A 646 -41.91 1.96 12.13
CA VAL A 646 -42.40 3.19 12.77
C VAL A 646 -41.56 4.35 12.25
N PRO A 647 -42.10 5.24 11.40
CA PRO A 647 -41.37 6.44 10.99
C PRO A 647 -41.02 7.27 12.23
N VAL A 648 -39.80 7.80 12.31
CA VAL A 648 -39.38 8.63 13.46
C VAL A 648 -40.27 9.86 13.61
N ALA A 649 -40.74 10.43 12.50
CA ALA A 649 -41.69 11.53 12.47
C ALA A 649 -43.11 11.14 12.92
N ASP A 650 -43.37 9.90 13.27
CA ASP A 650 -44.70 9.40 13.66
C ASP A 650 -44.64 8.61 14.98
N ALA A 651 -43.46 8.57 15.64
CA ALA A 651 -43.27 7.95 16.94
C ALA A 651 -43.55 8.90 18.11
N ASN A 652 -43.91 8.33 19.25
CA ASN A 652 -44.14 8.98 20.54
C ASN A 652 -45.12 10.18 20.46
N ARG A 653 -46.13 10.08 19.62
CA ARG A 653 -47.12 11.12 19.34
C ARG A 653 -48.18 11.21 20.43
N SER A 654 -48.71 12.41 20.61
CA SER A 654 -49.91 12.64 21.41
C SER A 654 -51.08 13.07 20.51
N LEU A 655 -52.30 12.66 20.83
CA LEU A 655 -53.49 13.04 20.09
C LEU A 655 -54.30 14.05 20.89
N LYS A 656 -54.40 15.30 20.43
CA LYS A 656 -55.20 16.34 21.09
C LYS A 656 -56.50 16.59 20.35
N ALA A 657 -57.65 16.31 20.96
CA ALA A 657 -58.95 16.50 20.31
C ALA A 657 -59.25 18.00 20.12
N LYS A 658 -59.66 18.38 18.90
CA LYS A 658 -59.92 19.78 18.57
C LYS A 658 -61.13 20.34 19.32
N VAL A 659 -62.13 19.49 19.59
CA VAL A 659 -63.41 19.89 20.21
C VAL A 659 -63.29 20.43 21.64
N ASN A 660 -62.34 19.93 22.44
CA ASN A 660 -62.20 20.32 23.84
C ASN A 660 -60.76 20.66 24.25
N GLY A 661 -59.79 20.54 23.34
CA GLY A 661 -58.40 20.86 23.59
C GLY A 661 -57.72 19.94 24.60
N ARG A 662 -58.22 18.72 24.81
CA ARG A 662 -57.64 17.72 25.72
C ARG A 662 -56.99 16.57 24.95
N TYR A 663 -56.07 15.88 25.62
CA TYR A 663 -55.35 14.75 25.06
C TYR A 663 -56.15 13.45 25.21
N VAL A 664 -56.08 12.60 24.19
CA VAL A 664 -56.64 11.25 24.21
C VAL A 664 -55.79 10.40 25.13
N SER A 665 -56.39 9.87 26.18
CA SER A 665 -55.73 9.03 27.19
C SER A 665 -56.16 7.57 27.05
N ALA A 666 -55.20 6.65 27.15
CA ALA A 666 -55.41 5.22 27.31
C ALA A 666 -55.52 4.86 28.81
N ASP A 667 -56.65 5.24 29.41
CA ASP A 667 -56.88 5.14 30.86
C ASP A 667 -56.83 3.71 31.41
N GLY A 668 -56.52 3.59 32.70
CA GLY A 668 -56.49 2.30 33.42
C GLY A 668 -55.44 1.34 32.84
N ALA A 669 -54.25 1.87 32.54
CA ALA A 669 -53.19 1.15 31.84
C ALA A 669 -53.66 0.60 30.47
N GLY A 670 -54.45 1.37 29.74
CA GLY A 670 -55.01 1.04 28.43
C GLY A 670 -56.09 -0.06 28.42
N SER A 671 -56.58 -0.48 29.59
CA SER A 671 -57.69 -1.43 29.70
C SER A 671 -59.07 -0.77 29.55
N LYS A 672 -59.13 0.56 29.67
CA LYS A 672 -60.37 1.34 29.52
C LYS A 672 -60.47 1.95 28.12
N PRO A 673 -61.68 2.33 27.68
CA PRO A 673 -61.87 3.10 26.46
C PRO A 673 -61.05 4.38 26.43
N LEU A 674 -60.55 4.73 25.24
CA LEU A 674 -59.83 5.97 25.01
C LEU A 674 -60.80 7.15 25.14
N ILE A 675 -60.43 8.17 25.92
CA ILE A 675 -61.22 9.39 26.14
C ILE A 675 -60.31 10.62 25.96
N ALA A 676 -60.83 11.70 25.36
CA ALA A 676 -60.13 12.98 25.27
C ALA A 676 -60.26 13.79 26.57
N ASN A 677 -59.70 13.29 27.67
CA ASN A 677 -59.80 13.87 29.01
C ASN A 677 -58.45 14.33 29.60
N GLY A 678 -57.32 13.97 28.99
CA GLY A 678 -55.98 14.25 29.50
C GLY A 678 -55.66 15.77 29.48
N PRO A 679 -55.27 16.38 30.60
CA PRO A 679 -54.91 17.81 30.65
C PRO A 679 -53.48 18.08 30.14
N ALA A 680 -52.62 17.07 30.12
CA ALA A 680 -51.23 17.14 29.68
C ALA A 680 -50.79 15.79 29.10
N VAL A 681 -49.66 15.76 28.40
CA VAL A 681 -49.10 14.52 27.84
C VAL A 681 -48.27 13.79 28.89
N SER A 682 -48.67 12.57 29.23
CA SER A 682 -47.90 11.61 30.02
C SER A 682 -47.80 10.27 29.26
N LEU A 683 -47.31 9.20 29.91
CA LEU A 683 -47.22 7.87 29.31
C LEU A 683 -48.57 7.35 28.77
N TRP A 684 -49.70 7.80 29.35
CA TRP A 684 -51.05 7.34 28.98
C TRP A 684 -51.56 7.97 27.68
N GLU A 685 -50.98 9.11 27.30
CA GLU A 685 -51.32 9.87 26.09
C GLU A 685 -50.28 9.69 24.96
N ARG A 686 -49.30 8.78 25.13
CA ARG A 686 -48.27 8.50 24.11
C ARG A 686 -48.64 7.30 23.23
N PHE A 687 -48.61 7.53 21.93
CA PHE A 687 -48.88 6.54 20.90
C PHE A 687 -47.84 6.61 19.77
N ASP A 688 -47.43 5.47 19.24
CA ASP A 688 -46.77 5.43 17.94
C ASP A 688 -47.82 5.30 16.84
N VAL A 689 -47.68 6.09 15.77
CA VAL A 689 -48.43 5.88 14.53
C VAL A 689 -47.60 4.94 13.66
N VAL A 690 -48.00 3.66 13.66
CA VAL A 690 -47.28 2.57 13.00
C VAL A 690 -47.71 2.46 11.54
N ASP A 691 -46.76 2.39 10.61
CA ASP A 691 -47.05 2.24 9.19
C ASP A 691 -47.38 0.77 8.83
N LEU A 692 -48.63 0.53 8.43
CA LEU A 692 -49.09 -0.78 7.96
C LEU A 692 -49.02 -0.92 6.44
N GLY A 693 -48.65 0.14 5.73
CA GLY A 693 -48.55 0.20 4.27
C GLY A 693 -49.89 0.49 3.61
N SER A 694 -49.85 0.74 2.29
CA SER A 694 -51.04 1.07 1.48
C SER A 694 -51.87 2.23 2.05
N GLY A 695 -51.22 3.18 2.73
CA GLY A 695 -51.86 4.33 3.37
C GLY A 695 -52.59 4.02 4.69
N GLN A 696 -52.45 2.80 5.21
CA GLN A 696 -53.02 2.40 6.50
C GLN A 696 -51.99 2.53 7.63
N VAL A 697 -52.48 2.91 8.80
CA VAL A 697 -51.72 3.04 10.03
C VAL A 697 -52.43 2.32 11.18
N ALA A 698 -51.69 2.03 12.25
CA ALA A 698 -52.25 1.67 13.54
C ALA A 698 -51.74 2.61 14.64
N LEU A 699 -52.48 2.71 15.73
CA LEU A 699 -52.06 3.45 16.92
C LEU A 699 -51.57 2.45 17.97
N PHE A 700 -50.29 2.50 18.33
CA PHE A 700 -49.67 1.64 19.34
C PHE A 700 -49.50 2.41 20.65
N ALA A 701 -50.23 2.02 21.70
CA ALA A 701 -50.18 2.70 22.99
C ALA A 701 -48.96 2.27 23.81
N HIS A 702 -48.16 3.25 24.26
CA HIS A 702 -46.93 2.98 25.02
C HIS A 702 -47.20 2.40 26.40
N ILE A 703 -48.30 2.79 27.05
CA ILE A 703 -48.63 2.39 28.42
C ILE A 703 -48.75 0.88 28.62
N ASN A 704 -49.27 0.16 27.62
CA ASN A 704 -49.51 -1.29 27.73
C ASN A 704 -49.01 -2.09 26.52
N ARG A 705 -48.37 -1.42 25.55
CA ARG A 705 -47.79 -2.03 24.34
C ARG A 705 -48.82 -2.81 23.54
N ARG A 706 -49.96 -2.18 23.28
CA ARG A 706 -51.06 -2.76 22.50
C ARG A 706 -51.58 -1.76 21.48
N PHE A 707 -52.13 -2.30 20.41
CA PHE A 707 -52.77 -1.52 19.36
C PHE A 707 -54.19 -1.13 19.79
N VAL A 708 -54.58 0.08 19.39
CA VAL A 708 -55.94 0.60 19.55
C VAL A 708 -56.85 -0.11 18.56
N SER A 709 -57.88 -0.78 19.07
CA SER A 709 -58.87 -1.52 18.28
C SER A 709 -60.19 -0.77 18.19
N ALA A 710 -60.80 -0.75 17.01
CA ALA A 710 -62.18 -0.35 16.78
C ALA A 710 -63.12 -1.57 16.85
N ASP A 711 -63.33 -2.09 18.07
CA ASP A 711 -64.07 -3.33 18.32
C ASP A 711 -65.52 -3.30 17.82
N GLY A 712 -66.09 -4.49 17.58
CA GLY A 712 -67.49 -4.64 17.17
C GLY A 712 -67.78 -3.97 15.83
N ALA A 713 -66.86 -4.11 14.86
CA ALA A 713 -66.90 -3.43 13.57
C ALA A 713 -66.95 -1.89 13.69
N GLY A 714 -66.23 -1.34 14.68
CA GLY A 714 -66.16 0.09 14.98
C GLY A 714 -67.38 0.69 15.66
N ALA A 715 -68.35 -0.15 16.07
CA ALA A 715 -69.51 0.32 16.83
C ALA A 715 -69.24 0.47 18.34
N LYS A 716 -68.16 -0.14 18.86
CA LYS A 716 -67.77 -0.03 20.26
C LYS A 716 -66.70 1.05 20.47
N PRO A 717 -66.52 1.52 21.71
CA PRO A 717 -65.41 2.39 22.06
C PRO A 717 -64.04 1.82 21.70
N LEU A 718 -63.14 2.69 21.27
CA LEU A 718 -61.76 2.34 20.97
C LEU A 718 -61.01 1.99 22.27
N ILE A 719 -60.29 0.88 22.28
CA ILE A 719 -59.50 0.39 23.44
C ILE A 719 -58.12 -0.07 22.95
N ALA A 720 -57.05 0.21 23.71
CA ALA A 720 -55.71 -0.31 23.46
C ALA A 720 -55.58 -1.78 23.92
N SER A 721 -56.29 -2.69 23.26
CA SER A 721 -56.44 -4.10 23.68
C SER A 721 -55.75 -5.11 22.77
N ALA A 722 -55.42 -4.74 21.54
CA ALA A 722 -54.97 -5.70 20.53
C ALA A 722 -53.45 -5.97 20.59
N PRO A 723 -53.00 -7.24 20.58
CA PRO A 723 -51.58 -7.58 20.60
C PRO A 723 -50.89 -7.43 19.23
N ALA A 724 -51.65 -7.37 18.14
CA ALA A 724 -51.18 -7.20 16.77
C ALA A 724 -52.21 -6.41 15.96
N ALA A 725 -51.77 -5.75 14.89
CA ALA A 725 -52.66 -5.05 13.99
C ALA A 725 -53.36 -6.03 13.02
N SER A 726 -54.69 -6.02 13.02
CA SER A 726 -55.54 -6.74 12.09
C SER A 726 -56.56 -5.78 11.49
N LEU A 727 -57.75 -6.26 11.11
CA LEU A 727 -58.78 -5.46 10.47
C LEU A 727 -59.29 -4.31 11.36
N TRP A 728 -59.37 -4.50 12.68
CA TRP A 728 -59.99 -3.53 13.59
C TRP A 728 -59.02 -2.46 14.09
N GLU A 729 -57.72 -2.70 13.97
CA GLU A 729 -56.65 -1.76 14.38
C GLU A 729 -56.17 -0.88 13.21
N ARG A 730 -56.73 -1.09 12.01
CA ARG A 730 -56.36 -0.36 10.79
C ARG A 730 -57.14 0.94 10.66
N PHE A 731 -56.41 2.03 10.51
CA PHE A 731 -56.95 3.35 10.24
C PHE A 731 -56.28 3.96 9.01
N THR A 732 -56.98 4.81 8.27
CA THR A 732 -56.36 5.74 7.33
C THR A 732 -56.11 7.06 8.07
N LEU A 733 -54.86 7.51 8.11
CA LEU A 733 -54.50 8.84 8.63
C LEU A 733 -54.77 9.89 7.56
N VAL A 734 -55.76 10.74 7.79
CA VAL A 734 -56.07 11.88 6.93
C VAL A 734 -55.41 13.12 7.53
N ARG A 735 -54.53 13.78 6.77
CA ARG A 735 -53.93 15.07 7.15
C ARG A 735 -54.77 16.20 6.54
N ASN A 736 -55.40 16.99 7.38
CA ASN A 736 -56.32 18.05 6.98
C ASN A 736 -55.57 19.34 6.60
N SER A 737 -56.17 20.17 5.76
CA SER A 737 -55.57 21.45 5.31
C SER A 737 -55.37 22.47 6.43
N ASP A 738 -56.09 22.32 7.55
CA ASP A 738 -55.98 23.18 8.74
C ASP A 738 -54.90 22.72 9.74
N GLY A 739 -54.07 21.75 9.35
CA GLY A 739 -52.99 21.19 10.18
C GLY A 739 -53.46 20.16 11.21
N THR A 740 -54.76 19.87 11.31
CA THR A 740 -55.27 18.75 12.10
C THR A 740 -55.16 17.43 11.34
N VAL A 741 -55.41 16.32 12.02
CA VAL A 741 -55.54 14.98 11.44
C VAL A 741 -56.86 14.34 11.84
N SER A 742 -57.29 13.36 11.06
CA SER A 742 -58.45 12.52 11.33
C SER A 742 -58.12 11.07 11.05
N PHE A 743 -58.66 10.15 11.86
CA PHE A 743 -58.44 8.71 11.69
C PHE A 743 -59.72 8.07 11.17
N LYS A 744 -59.65 7.42 10.00
CA LYS A 744 -60.78 6.70 9.41
C LYS A 744 -60.58 5.20 9.60
N ALA A 745 -61.44 4.54 10.37
CA ALA A 745 -61.34 3.10 10.64
C ALA A 745 -61.59 2.29 9.36
N ALA A 746 -60.70 1.36 9.06
CA ALA A 746 -60.79 0.51 7.87
C ALA A 746 -61.99 -0.44 7.92
N VAL A 747 -62.40 -0.88 9.10
CA VAL A 747 -63.46 -1.88 9.29
C VAL A 747 -64.86 -1.40 8.86
N ASN A 748 -65.14 -0.10 8.98
CA ASN A 748 -66.47 0.45 8.70
C ASN A 748 -66.46 1.75 7.87
N GLY A 749 -65.26 2.25 7.52
CA GLY A 749 -65.09 3.46 6.73
C GLY A 749 -65.54 4.75 7.43
N ARG A 750 -65.68 4.74 8.76
CA ARG A 750 -66.09 5.92 9.54
C ARG A 750 -64.92 6.55 10.28
N TYR A 751 -65.04 7.82 10.59
CA TYR A 751 -64.03 8.59 11.32
C TYR A 751 -64.17 8.38 12.83
N VAL A 752 -63.03 8.35 13.51
CA VAL A 752 -62.95 8.34 14.97
C VAL A 752 -63.43 9.68 15.50
N SER A 753 -64.51 9.68 16.29
CA SER A 753 -65.14 10.87 16.85
C SER A 753 -64.91 10.98 18.36
N ALA A 754 -64.60 12.19 18.83
CA ALA A 754 -64.59 12.57 20.24
C ALA A 754 -65.98 13.07 20.68
N ASP A 755 -66.94 12.14 20.78
CA ASP A 755 -68.35 12.44 21.05
C ASP A 755 -68.60 13.15 22.39
N GLY A 756 -69.73 13.85 22.49
CA GLY A 756 -70.14 14.54 23.71
C GLY A 756 -69.15 15.63 24.13
N ALA A 757 -68.64 16.38 23.16
CA ALA A 757 -67.57 17.36 23.34
C ALA A 757 -66.28 16.76 23.94
N GLY A 758 -65.96 15.52 23.56
CA GLY A 758 -64.78 14.78 24.01
C GLY A 758 -64.86 14.21 25.44
N ALA A 759 -66.01 14.31 26.11
CA ALA A 759 -66.22 13.70 27.42
C ALA A 759 -66.61 12.22 27.36
N LYS A 760 -67.03 11.72 26.18
CA LYS A 760 -67.35 10.31 25.96
C LYS A 760 -66.17 9.55 25.36
N PRO A 761 -66.17 8.20 25.46
CA PRO A 761 -65.20 7.39 24.74
C PRO A 761 -65.17 7.64 23.24
N LEU A 762 -63.98 7.55 22.65
CA LEU A 762 -63.79 7.65 21.21
C LEU A 762 -64.43 6.44 20.52
N ILE A 763 -65.22 6.68 19.47
CA ILE A 763 -65.88 5.63 18.66
C ILE A 763 -65.65 5.93 17.17
N ALA A 764 -65.50 4.89 16.34
CA ALA A 764 -65.42 5.03 14.89
C ALA A 764 -66.83 5.13 14.26
N ASN A 765 -67.57 6.20 14.58
CA ASN A 765 -68.95 6.40 14.14
C ASN A 765 -69.18 7.68 13.29
N GLY A 766 -68.17 8.55 13.16
CA GLY A 766 -68.29 9.81 12.42
C GLY A 766 -68.45 9.59 10.91
N PRO A 767 -69.53 10.07 10.26
CA PRO A 767 -69.74 9.87 8.82
C PRO A 767 -68.88 10.81 7.95
N ALA A 768 -68.42 11.93 8.51
CA ALA A 768 -67.60 12.94 7.82
C ALA A 768 -66.68 13.65 8.81
N ILE A 769 -65.64 14.33 8.32
CA ILE A 769 -64.72 15.09 9.16
C ILE A 769 -65.38 16.42 9.58
N SER A 770 -65.68 16.56 10.86
CA SER A 770 -66.14 17.80 11.49
C SER A 770 -65.23 18.18 12.66
N THR A 771 -65.70 19.05 13.58
CA THR A 771 -64.91 19.44 14.76
C THR A 771 -64.62 18.26 15.70
N TRP A 772 -65.46 17.22 15.73
CA TRP A 772 -65.32 16.08 16.66
C TRP A 772 -64.34 15.01 16.16
N GLU A 773 -64.11 14.93 14.85
CA GLU A 773 -63.21 13.96 14.22
C GLU A 773 -61.80 14.52 13.97
N LYS A 774 -61.52 15.75 14.44
CA LYS A 774 -60.24 16.43 14.25
C LYS A 774 -59.37 16.33 15.50
N PHE A 775 -58.12 15.93 15.30
CA PHE A 775 -57.09 15.83 16.33
C PHE A 775 -55.84 16.59 15.88
N THR A 776 -55.02 17.08 16.80
CA THR A 776 -53.65 17.54 16.50
C THR A 776 -52.68 16.45 16.94
N LEU A 777 -51.74 16.08 16.08
CA LEU A 777 -50.61 15.22 16.46
C LEU A 777 -49.50 16.10 17.02
N GLY A 778 -49.13 15.85 18.28
CA GLY A 778 -48.09 16.58 19.00
C GLY A 778 -46.71 15.94 18.93
#